data_AF-K1PLC5-F1
#
_entry.id   AF-K1PLC5-F1
#
_cell.length_a   1.000
_cell.length_b   1.000
_cell.length_c   1.000
_cell.angle_alpha   90.00
_cell.angle_beta   90.00
_cell.angle_gamma   90.00
#
_symmetry.space_group_name_H-M   'P 1'
#
loop_
_entity.id
_entity.type
_entity.pdbx_description
1 polymer ?
#
loop_
_entity_poly.entity_id
_entity_poly.type
_entity_poly.pdbx_seq_one_letter_code
_entity_poly.pdbx_strand_id
1 'polypeptide(L)'
;MKSDQYKQAVLQEVCKHIHKEICEICRKEENQLHYHTEIADWESLLHYLKGKAPVTVRLLQSVLLKGASEQEVKGHKVISLCTGFSVFLYSRNHTLSRLQYTIGLLLDQCGATKEAISILHDLGFSVSPSALHRKKRDIVLKQEERIDNTVARYVSERRDIMTCEKIIKDYEDTTYQLTEKVEGPIQSPRIPVCNMHCTLLSNGCGAQLNAFTTLELWDCSRTAFSSTKLSSEVTFSMNYRNMHTTSAMQKPETVVFDTRVNKVSNTETLNSSGNQENLVAYLKKKMLRRKDNPCIPIEILGDNVDILITPANMTSDSQRKSWHWFLLLATQKRIIDQELPTNKPVADIETISSCVFFPSKVEILDFQRNIQFHVARILSNFIGELKSFEKLLPNYIPHPQIEKTSQKSVFINCDLIDDSENSSDGMIRIMQRVHSLAVPFIDGTVEKVVLGGDVLTNERAMSAQQAMRNNESSYEKLLGVIHRPEGLHRQMNFLMSVYQEFYKEESSSDGGSLYQLRNLINRRNVSGAEQVTKDFRSHMNFVVDAMSGYAVAAFMSLHSMNDMDDKPGSFPLFSLMNENQKTDWLYDQADLVMDVLGVKDTAYIDELNENIKQLDIDCNKLCEMKSATGFQCALCDKHYVTEGHFRNHLKKKHQWQFHESTLTKRSDSVVSSFIRMALLLVDTCDAYRMGDGERCLRNAKFEWMYAGALGHTKYKLWLWRYIAYIVAILSPKESFEYKWNICQNLMGGVDQNIPNDNCVELQIKKIKSQLNTQGSNKSFNSAKELTDELYHLKKRYRVCVEGNVADVDLHFTRLPTYWVEIVDRTELARRPREKGVFIQVELQE
;
A
#
# COMPACT_ATOMS: atom_id res chain seq x y z
N MET A 1 -54.44 19.04 -10.66
CA MET A 1 -53.86 17.90 -9.89
C MET A 1 -53.15 16.82 -10.73
N LYS A 2 -53.09 16.90 -12.07
CA LYS A 2 -52.28 15.99 -12.93
C LYS A 2 -50.90 16.54 -13.35
N SER A 3 -50.47 17.69 -12.81
CA SER A 3 -49.22 18.36 -13.22
C SER A 3 -47.98 17.79 -12.54
N ASP A 4 -47.99 17.67 -11.21
CA ASP A 4 -46.72 17.53 -10.49
C ASP A 4 -46.26 16.08 -10.36
N GLN A 5 -47.18 15.13 -10.18
CA GLN A 5 -46.86 13.70 -10.28
C GLN A 5 -46.38 13.32 -11.68
N TYR A 6 -46.97 13.90 -12.73
CA TYR A 6 -46.53 13.63 -14.10
C TYR A 6 -45.15 14.26 -14.37
N LYS A 7 -44.92 15.50 -13.94
CA LYS A 7 -43.59 16.14 -14.01
C LYS A 7 -42.54 15.34 -13.25
N GLN A 8 -42.88 14.83 -12.07
CA GLN A 8 -41.97 14.04 -11.24
C GLN A 8 -41.68 12.66 -11.86
N ALA A 9 -42.67 12.02 -12.48
CA ALA A 9 -42.49 10.78 -13.24
C ALA A 9 -41.60 11.00 -14.49
N VAL A 10 -41.82 12.08 -15.24
CA VAL A 10 -40.98 12.46 -16.40
C VAL A 10 -39.54 12.75 -15.96
N LEU A 11 -39.35 13.51 -14.87
CA LEU A 11 -38.02 13.78 -14.31
C LEU A 11 -37.31 12.48 -13.90
N GLN A 12 -38.01 11.56 -13.23
CA GLN A 12 -37.44 10.27 -12.85
C GLN A 12 -37.01 9.46 -14.07
N GLU A 13 -37.81 9.44 -15.13
CA GLU A 13 -37.49 8.69 -16.34
C GLU A 13 -36.30 9.30 -17.10
N VAL A 14 -36.26 10.64 -17.24
CA VAL A 14 -35.11 11.35 -17.81
C VAL A 14 -33.83 11.08 -17.00
N CYS A 15 -33.91 11.10 -15.67
CA CYS A 15 -32.78 10.77 -14.81
C CYS A 15 -32.30 9.32 -15.00
N LYS A 16 -33.19 8.35 -15.19
CA LYS A 16 -32.81 6.96 -15.50
C LYS A 16 -32.09 6.85 -16.84
N HIS A 17 -32.58 7.54 -17.87
CA HIS A 17 -31.94 7.55 -19.19
C HIS A 17 -30.54 8.18 -19.14
N ILE A 18 -30.38 9.33 -18.49
CA ILE A 18 -29.07 9.98 -18.27
C ILE A 18 -28.16 9.06 -17.46
N HIS A 19 -28.69 8.38 -16.43
CA HIS A 19 -27.93 7.45 -15.64
C HIS A 19 -27.38 6.30 -16.49
N LYS A 20 -28.23 5.72 -17.35
CA LYS A 20 -27.89 4.63 -18.28
C LYS A 20 -26.83 5.05 -19.30
N GLU A 21 -27.03 6.19 -19.99
CA GLU A 21 -26.09 6.72 -20.98
C GLU A 21 -24.70 6.96 -20.40
N ILE A 22 -24.64 7.56 -19.20
CA ILE A 22 -23.37 7.76 -18.51
C ILE A 22 -22.74 6.42 -18.16
N CYS A 23 -23.50 5.47 -17.62
CA CYS A 23 -22.99 4.13 -17.31
C CYS A 23 -22.46 3.42 -18.57
N GLU A 24 -23.09 3.59 -19.73
CA GLU A 24 -22.64 3.04 -21.01
C GLU A 24 -21.36 3.69 -21.52
N ILE A 25 -21.23 5.01 -21.46
CA ILE A 25 -19.94 5.70 -21.72
C ILE A 25 -18.85 5.21 -20.77
N CYS A 26 -19.23 4.81 -19.54
CA CYS A 26 -18.32 4.31 -18.53
C CYS A 26 -18.06 2.79 -18.59
N ARG A 27 -18.76 2.02 -19.45
CA ARG A 27 -18.57 0.57 -19.58
C ARG A 27 -17.34 0.27 -20.45
N LYS A 28 -16.46 -0.60 -19.94
CA LYS A 28 -15.29 -1.11 -20.67
C LYS A 28 -15.71 -2.30 -21.53
N GLU A 29 -15.69 -2.15 -22.85
CA GLU A 29 -15.55 -3.29 -23.77
C GLU A 29 -14.07 -3.48 -24.13
N GLU A 30 -13.67 -4.71 -24.41
CA GLU A 30 -12.28 -5.20 -24.50
C GLU A 30 -11.40 -4.54 -25.59
N ASN A 31 -11.93 -3.63 -26.41
CA ASN A 31 -11.20 -2.96 -27.49
C ASN A 31 -11.34 -1.42 -27.48
N GLN A 32 -11.12 -0.75 -26.35
CA GLN A 32 -11.24 0.73 -26.27
C GLN A 32 -9.92 1.50 -26.46
N LEU A 33 -9.03 0.99 -27.31
CA LEU A 33 -7.87 1.73 -27.83
C LEU A 33 -8.26 2.78 -28.91
N HIS A 34 -9.53 2.90 -29.28
CA HIS A 34 -10.01 3.73 -30.41
C HIS A 34 -10.18 5.23 -30.12
N TYR A 35 -10.18 5.66 -28.86
CA TYR A 35 -10.48 7.06 -28.52
C TYR A 35 -9.41 8.08 -28.94
N HIS A 36 -8.13 7.67 -29.02
CA HIS A 36 -7.02 8.59 -29.30
C HIS A 36 -6.60 8.65 -30.77
N THR A 37 -7.14 7.76 -31.62
CA THR A 37 -6.88 7.77 -33.07
C THR A 37 -8.02 8.37 -33.88
N GLU A 38 -9.25 8.43 -33.35
CA GLU A 38 -10.45 8.90 -34.07
C GLU A 38 -10.93 10.30 -33.66
N ILE A 39 -10.56 10.80 -32.48
CA ILE A 39 -10.95 12.14 -32.00
C ILE A 39 -9.80 13.11 -32.25
N ALA A 40 -9.80 13.72 -33.45
CA ALA A 40 -8.79 14.68 -33.87
C ALA A 40 -9.09 16.11 -33.41
N ASP A 41 -10.36 16.43 -33.13
CA ASP A 41 -10.82 17.77 -32.79
C ASP A 41 -12.09 17.75 -31.89
N TRP A 42 -12.53 18.95 -31.51
CA TRP A 42 -13.72 19.16 -30.69
C TRP A 42 -15.02 18.72 -31.37
N GLU A 43 -15.11 18.77 -32.70
CA GLU A 43 -16.32 18.39 -33.44
C GLU A 43 -16.49 16.88 -33.46
N SER A 44 -15.39 16.15 -33.67
CA SER A 44 -15.29 14.69 -33.59
C SER A 44 -15.64 14.20 -32.18
N LEU A 45 -15.19 14.93 -31.14
CA LEU A 45 -15.54 14.63 -29.75
C LEU A 45 -17.04 14.80 -29.49
N LEU A 46 -17.65 15.88 -29.98
CA LEU A 46 -19.10 16.10 -29.83
C LEU A 46 -19.90 15.05 -30.61
N HIS A 47 -19.46 14.67 -31.81
CA HIS A 47 -20.09 13.62 -32.60
C HIS A 47 -20.11 12.28 -31.85
N TYR A 48 -18.97 11.91 -31.26
CA TYR A 48 -18.86 10.74 -30.39
C TYR A 48 -19.85 10.79 -29.22
N LEU A 49 -19.90 11.91 -28.50
CA LEU A 49 -20.79 12.10 -27.35
C LEU A 49 -22.27 12.06 -27.76
N LYS A 50 -22.63 12.62 -28.91
CA LYS A 50 -23.99 12.53 -29.47
C LYS A 50 -24.38 11.08 -29.79
N GLY A 51 -23.43 10.27 -30.28
CA GLY A 51 -23.67 8.86 -30.56
C GLY A 51 -23.85 8.00 -29.30
N LYS A 52 -23.16 8.34 -28.20
CA LYS A 52 -23.17 7.52 -26.97
C LYS A 52 -24.07 8.04 -25.84
N ALA A 53 -24.31 9.34 -25.75
CA ALA A 53 -25.20 9.94 -24.74
C ALA A 53 -26.07 11.09 -25.31
N PRO A 54 -26.98 10.76 -26.25
CA PRO A 54 -27.80 11.75 -26.94
C PRO A 54 -28.77 12.52 -26.02
N VAL A 55 -29.28 11.93 -24.94
CA VAL A 55 -30.17 12.62 -23.99
C VAL A 55 -29.37 13.60 -23.14
N THR A 56 -28.20 13.18 -22.66
CA THR A 56 -27.32 14.01 -21.84
C THR A 56 -26.78 15.21 -22.61
N VAL A 57 -26.36 15.01 -23.87
CA VAL A 57 -25.93 16.11 -24.74
C VAL A 57 -27.07 17.08 -25.03
N ARG A 58 -28.28 16.59 -25.30
CA ARG A 58 -29.46 17.45 -25.52
C ARG A 58 -29.85 18.26 -24.28
N LEU A 59 -29.72 17.68 -23.09
CA LEU A 59 -29.93 18.41 -21.84
C LEU A 59 -28.93 19.56 -21.71
N LEU A 60 -27.63 19.27 -21.89
CA LEU A 60 -26.58 20.30 -21.82
C LEU A 60 -26.75 21.36 -22.90
N GLN A 61 -27.18 21.00 -24.10
CA GLN A 61 -27.51 21.95 -25.16
C GLN A 61 -28.71 22.86 -24.80
N SER A 62 -29.72 22.30 -24.14
CA SER A 62 -30.86 23.08 -23.65
C SER A 62 -30.45 24.07 -22.55
N VAL A 63 -29.57 23.64 -21.64
CA VAL A 63 -29.10 24.44 -20.49
C VAL A 63 -28.06 25.48 -20.91
N LEU A 64 -27.01 25.08 -21.63
CA LEU A 64 -25.85 25.92 -21.96
C LEU A 64 -26.08 26.78 -23.19
N LEU A 65 -26.88 26.31 -24.15
CA LEU A 65 -27.08 26.96 -25.46
C LEU A 65 -28.52 27.42 -25.71
N LYS A 66 -29.38 27.44 -24.67
CA LYS A 66 -30.78 27.91 -24.73
C LYS A 66 -31.62 27.26 -25.85
N GLY A 67 -31.35 25.98 -26.15
CA GLY A 67 -32.12 25.24 -27.15
C GLY A 67 -31.77 25.55 -28.61
N ALA A 68 -30.55 26.04 -28.88
CA ALA A 68 -30.03 26.19 -30.25
C ALA A 68 -30.24 24.91 -31.07
N SER A 69 -30.61 25.05 -32.34
CA SER A 69 -30.80 23.93 -33.27
C SER A 69 -29.47 23.22 -33.58
N GLU A 70 -29.52 21.97 -34.03
CA GLU A 70 -28.29 21.20 -34.32
C GLU A 70 -27.36 21.86 -35.36
N GLN A 71 -27.94 22.62 -36.29
CA GLN A 71 -27.19 23.33 -37.34
C GLN A 71 -26.44 24.57 -36.82
N GLU A 72 -26.82 25.08 -35.63
CA GLU A 72 -26.24 26.27 -34.99
C GLU A 72 -25.11 25.95 -33.99
N VAL A 73 -24.84 24.67 -33.73
CA VAL A 73 -23.79 24.21 -32.81
C VAL A 73 -22.47 24.08 -33.57
N LYS A 74 -21.73 25.19 -33.65
CA LYS A 74 -20.38 25.26 -34.26
C LYS A 74 -19.42 26.08 -33.42
N GLY A 75 -18.12 25.85 -33.61
CA GLY A 75 -17.04 26.62 -32.96
C GLY A 75 -17.12 26.58 -31.43
N HIS A 76 -17.10 27.76 -30.78
CA HIS A 76 -17.08 27.88 -29.31
C HIS A 76 -18.23 27.12 -28.60
N LYS A 77 -19.39 26.98 -29.24
CA LYS A 77 -20.54 26.25 -28.67
C LYS A 77 -20.27 24.75 -28.52
N VAL A 78 -19.50 24.17 -29.45
CA VAL A 78 -19.05 22.77 -29.39
C VAL A 78 -18.16 22.58 -28.17
N ILE A 79 -17.19 23.49 -27.99
CA ILE A 79 -16.26 23.49 -26.86
C ILE A 79 -17.06 23.59 -25.55
N SER A 80 -18.02 24.51 -25.45
CA SER A 80 -18.86 24.65 -24.26
C SER A 80 -19.64 23.38 -23.90
N LEU A 81 -20.16 22.64 -24.90
CA LEU A 81 -20.87 21.38 -24.67
C LEU A 81 -19.94 20.27 -24.18
N CYS A 82 -18.81 20.04 -24.86
CA CYS A 82 -17.84 19.03 -24.46
C CYS A 82 -17.28 19.30 -23.06
N THR A 83 -17.01 20.58 -22.78
CA THR A 83 -16.52 21.05 -21.49
C THR A 83 -17.56 20.89 -20.38
N GLY A 84 -18.82 21.27 -20.64
CA GLY A 84 -19.94 21.05 -19.72
C GLY A 84 -20.21 19.57 -19.45
N PHE A 85 -20.06 18.71 -20.46
CA PHE A 85 -20.18 17.26 -20.31
C PHE A 85 -19.08 16.69 -19.41
N SER A 86 -17.85 17.18 -19.56
CA SER A 86 -16.71 16.79 -18.72
C SER A 86 -16.93 17.14 -17.25
N VAL A 87 -17.37 18.36 -16.95
CA VAL A 87 -17.71 18.77 -15.57
C VAL A 87 -18.86 17.95 -15.01
N PHE A 88 -19.88 17.66 -15.84
CA PHE A 88 -21.01 16.84 -15.44
C PHE A 88 -20.59 15.41 -15.08
N LEU A 89 -19.66 14.80 -15.83
CA LEU A 89 -19.07 13.51 -15.46
C LEU A 89 -18.21 13.60 -14.20
N TYR A 90 -17.39 14.64 -14.07
CA TYR A 90 -16.50 14.84 -12.94
C TYR A 90 -17.25 14.99 -11.62
N SER A 91 -18.33 15.78 -11.60
CA SER A 91 -19.17 15.97 -10.41
C SER A 91 -19.87 14.69 -9.96
N ARG A 92 -20.12 13.75 -10.89
CA ARG A 92 -20.69 12.44 -10.57
C ARG A 92 -19.63 11.44 -10.08
N ASN A 93 -18.42 11.48 -10.63
CA ASN A 93 -17.31 10.64 -10.19
C ASN A 93 -15.95 11.25 -10.61
N HIS A 94 -15.16 11.65 -9.61
CA HIS A 94 -13.82 12.23 -9.76
C HIS A 94 -12.82 11.32 -10.52
N THR A 95 -13.13 10.03 -10.69
CA THR A 95 -12.26 9.04 -11.37
C THR A 95 -12.54 8.88 -12.88
N LEU A 96 -13.54 9.60 -13.44
CA LEU A 96 -13.94 9.50 -14.87
C LEU A 96 -13.07 10.34 -15.82
N SER A 97 -11.76 10.40 -15.54
CA SER A 97 -10.80 11.33 -16.14
C SER A 97 -10.48 11.12 -17.63
N ARG A 98 -11.02 10.10 -18.30
CA ARG A 98 -10.70 9.83 -19.72
C ARG A 98 -11.13 10.97 -20.65
N LEU A 99 -12.31 11.55 -20.44
CA LEU A 99 -12.76 12.72 -21.21
C LEU A 99 -11.91 13.96 -20.89
N GLN A 100 -11.51 14.14 -19.63
CA GLN A 100 -10.60 15.21 -19.20
C GLN A 100 -9.18 15.04 -19.78
N TYR A 101 -8.70 13.79 -19.94
CA TYR A 101 -7.47 13.48 -20.65
C TYR A 101 -7.58 13.85 -22.14
N THR A 102 -8.68 13.49 -22.81
CA THR A 102 -8.91 13.86 -24.21
C THR A 102 -8.99 15.37 -24.39
N ILE A 103 -9.75 16.07 -23.54
CA ILE A 103 -9.83 17.53 -23.53
C ILE A 103 -8.45 18.14 -23.27
N GLY A 104 -7.70 17.62 -22.30
CA GLY A 104 -6.35 18.09 -22.03
C GLY A 104 -5.40 17.90 -23.20
N LEU A 105 -5.50 16.79 -23.93
CA LEU A 105 -4.66 16.51 -25.10
C LEU A 105 -5.03 17.45 -26.25
N LEU A 106 -6.32 17.72 -26.46
CA LEU A 106 -6.79 18.72 -27.43
C LEU A 106 -6.31 20.13 -27.07
N LEU A 107 -6.37 20.51 -25.78
CA LEU A 107 -5.88 21.80 -25.31
C LEU A 107 -4.36 21.95 -25.53
N ASP A 108 -3.57 20.92 -25.23
CA ASP A 108 -2.12 20.88 -25.49
C ASP A 108 -1.81 20.95 -27.00
N GLN A 109 -2.58 20.24 -27.83
CA GLN A 109 -2.48 20.32 -29.30
C GLN A 109 -2.83 21.72 -29.84
N CYS A 110 -3.80 22.40 -29.23
CA CYS A 110 -4.16 23.78 -29.55
C CYS A 110 -3.20 24.83 -28.95
N GLY A 111 -2.11 24.42 -28.29
CA GLY A 111 -1.08 25.31 -27.77
C GLY A 111 -1.41 25.94 -26.41
N ALA A 112 -2.30 25.36 -25.62
CA ALA A 112 -2.56 25.82 -24.25
C ALA A 112 -1.30 25.69 -23.38
N THR A 113 -0.97 26.73 -22.61
CA THR A 113 0.18 26.69 -21.70
C THR A 113 -0.08 25.75 -20.51
N LYS A 114 0.99 25.31 -19.84
CA LYS A 114 0.88 24.48 -18.63
C LYS A 114 0.08 25.17 -17.54
N GLU A 115 0.23 26.48 -17.40
CA GLU A 115 -0.51 27.31 -16.44
C GLU A 115 -2.00 27.32 -16.79
N ALA A 116 -2.36 27.46 -18.07
CA ALA A 116 -3.75 27.42 -18.52
C ALA A 116 -4.38 26.04 -18.25
N ILE A 117 -3.66 24.96 -18.55
CA ILE A 117 -4.12 23.59 -18.27
C ILE A 117 -4.25 23.35 -16.76
N SER A 118 -3.36 23.93 -15.93
CA SER A 118 -3.44 23.85 -14.47
C SER A 118 -4.70 24.53 -13.94
N ILE A 119 -5.01 25.74 -14.40
CA ILE A 119 -6.24 26.45 -14.02
C ILE A 119 -7.48 25.64 -14.44
N LEU A 120 -7.47 25.09 -15.66
CA LEU A 120 -8.57 24.27 -16.17
C LEU A 120 -8.70 22.94 -15.41
N HIS A 121 -7.61 22.38 -14.90
CA HIS A 121 -7.61 21.23 -14.02
C HIS A 121 -8.27 21.57 -12.67
N ASP A 122 -7.95 22.70 -12.07
CA ASP A 122 -8.52 23.12 -10.79
C ASP A 122 -10.03 23.37 -10.89
N LEU A 123 -10.50 23.72 -12.09
CA LEU A 123 -11.92 23.86 -12.42
C LEU A 123 -12.59 22.54 -12.87
N GLY A 124 -11.85 21.43 -12.93
CA GLY A 124 -12.36 20.10 -13.31
C GLY A 124 -12.58 19.89 -14.81
N PHE A 125 -12.01 20.73 -15.68
CA PHE A 125 -12.14 20.61 -17.14
C PHE A 125 -11.12 19.66 -17.76
N SER A 126 -9.91 19.61 -17.22
CA SER A 126 -8.79 18.82 -17.73
C SER A 126 -8.08 18.07 -16.61
N VAL A 127 -7.19 17.14 -16.97
CA VAL A 127 -6.26 16.52 -16.03
C VAL A 127 -5.06 17.45 -15.79
N SER A 128 -4.27 17.17 -14.74
CA SER A 128 -3.10 17.98 -14.46
C SER A 128 -2.10 17.97 -15.63
N PRO A 129 -1.34 19.06 -15.85
CA PRO A 129 -0.32 19.11 -16.91
C PRO A 129 0.67 17.94 -16.85
N SER A 130 1.02 17.50 -15.64
CA SER A 130 1.89 16.34 -15.39
C SER A 130 1.26 15.02 -15.85
N ALA A 131 -0.02 14.81 -15.53
CA ALA A 131 -0.76 13.64 -15.99
C ALA A 131 -0.85 13.61 -17.52
N LEU A 132 -1.08 14.76 -18.14
CA LEU A 132 -1.12 14.89 -19.59
C LEU A 132 0.22 14.52 -20.25
N HIS A 133 1.31 15.06 -19.72
CA HIS A 133 2.65 14.80 -20.21
C HIS A 133 3.02 13.31 -20.07
N ARG A 134 2.63 12.64 -18.98
CA ARG A 134 2.79 11.20 -18.81
C ARG A 134 2.03 10.43 -19.89
N LYS A 135 0.76 10.77 -20.10
CA LYS A 135 -0.08 10.13 -21.11
C LYS A 135 0.48 10.29 -22.52
N LYS A 136 1.02 11.47 -22.85
CA LYS A 136 1.71 11.74 -24.11
C LYS A 136 2.94 10.83 -24.28
N ARG A 137 3.74 10.67 -23.22
CA ARG A 137 4.91 9.78 -23.23
C ARG A 137 4.51 8.31 -23.41
N ASP A 138 3.45 7.86 -22.76
CA ASP A 138 2.90 6.51 -22.94
C ASP A 138 2.40 6.26 -24.37
N ILE A 139 1.74 7.26 -24.97
CA ILE A 139 1.28 7.20 -26.36
C ILE A 139 2.47 7.08 -27.31
N VAL A 140 3.54 7.85 -27.09
CA VAL A 140 4.78 7.77 -27.87
C VAL A 140 5.44 6.40 -27.74
N LEU A 141 5.61 5.88 -26.51
CA LEU A 141 6.19 4.55 -26.29
C LEU A 141 5.39 3.44 -27.00
N LYS A 142 4.05 3.52 -26.97
CA LYS A 142 3.18 2.56 -27.69
C LYS A 142 3.27 2.71 -29.21
N GLN A 143 3.49 3.93 -29.71
CA GLN A 143 3.72 4.17 -31.14
C GLN A 143 5.08 3.63 -31.58
N GLU A 144 6.13 3.86 -30.80
CA GLU A 144 7.47 3.29 -31.01
C GLU A 144 7.42 1.76 -31.05
N GLU A 145 6.75 1.13 -30.07
CA GLU A 145 6.57 -0.33 -30.04
C GLU A 145 5.80 -0.86 -31.28
N ARG A 146 4.77 -0.14 -31.75
CA ARG A 146 4.06 -0.50 -32.99
C ARG A 146 4.94 -0.38 -34.22
N ILE A 147 5.76 0.68 -34.29
CA ILE A 147 6.71 0.88 -35.38
C ILE A 147 7.74 -0.23 -35.36
N ASP A 148 8.33 -0.52 -34.20
CA ASP A 148 9.33 -1.58 -34.03
C ASP A 148 8.78 -2.95 -34.41
N ASN A 149 7.55 -3.29 -33.99
CA ASN A 149 6.89 -4.54 -34.38
C ASN A 149 6.62 -4.61 -35.89
N THR A 150 6.21 -3.49 -36.49
CA THR A 150 5.96 -3.42 -37.95
C THR A 150 7.25 -3.56 -38.74
N VAL A 151 8.32 -2.89 -38.29
CA VAL A 151 9.66 -2.95 -38.88
C VAL A 151 10.25 -4.34 -38.70
N ALA A 152 10.14 -4.96 -37.53
CA ALA A 152 10.61 -6.32 -37.26
C ALA A 152 9.94 -7.34 -38.17
N ARG A 153 8.61 -7.23 -38.37
CA ARG A 153 7.85 -8.06 -39.30
C ARG A 153 8.31 -7.86 -40.76
N TYR A 154 8.50 -6.61 -41.18
CA TYR A 154 8.99 -6.31 -42.52
C TYR A 154 10.42 -6.83 -42.74
N VAL A 155 11.29 -6.74 -41.73
CA VAL A 155 12.66 -7.25 -41.78
C VAL A 155 12.68 -8.78 -41.80
N SER A 156 11.79 -9.47 -41.08
CA SER A 156 11.70 -10.93 -41.15
C SER A 156 11.22 -11.39 -42.52
N GLU A 157 10.15 -10.78 -43.06
CA GLU A 157 9.64 -11.09 -44.39
C GLU A 157 10.72 -10.88 -45.47
N ARG A 158 11.51 -9.80 -45.36
CA ARG A 158 12.59 -9.50 -46.32
C ARG A 158 13.81 -10.41 -46.16
N ARG A 159 14.08 -10.89 -44.94
CA ARG A 159 15.14 -11.87 -44.67
C ARG A 159 14.78 -13.23 -45.23
N ASP A 160 13.52 -13.63 -45.15
CA ASP A 160 13.03 -14.88 -45.74
C ASP A 160 13.11 -14.83 -47.27
N ILE A 161 12.77 -13.68 -47.89
CA ILE A 161 12.95 -13.45 -49.33
C ILE A 161 14.43 -13.55 -49.74
N MET A 162 15.34 -12.86 -49.05
CA MET A 162 16.78 -12.93 -49.36
C MET A 162 17.35 -14.35 -49.18
N THR A 163 16.83 -15.11 -48.22
CA THR A 163 17.25 -16.50 -47.98
C THR A 163 16.79 -17.39 -49.13
N CYS A 164 15.56 -17.21 -49.63
CA CYS A 164 15.07 -17.87 -50.84
C CYS A 164 15.87 -17.49 -52.09
N GLU A 165 16.19 -16.21 -52.29
CA GLU A 165 17.02 -15.74 -53.42
C GLU A 165 18.42 -16.35 -53.38
N LYS A 166 19.02 -16.48 -52.18
CA LYS A 166 20.33 -17.09 -52.01
C LYS A 166 20.30 -18.60 -52.30
N ILE A 167 19.25 -19.30 -51.86
CA ILE A 167 19.05 -20.72 -52.19
C ILE A 167 18.88 -20.93 -53.70
N ILE A 168 18.11 -20.06 -54.37
CA ILE A 168 17.95 -20.13 -55.84
C ILE A 168 19.29 -19.93 -56.54
N LYS A 169 20.07 -18.93 -56.10
CA LYS A 169 21.38 -18.63 -56.68
C LYS A 169 22.40 -19.75 -56.46
N ASP A 170 22.44 -20.33 -55.26
CA ASP A 170 23.30 -21.48 -54.95
C ASP A 170 22.89 -22.70 -55.81
N TYR A 171 21.60 -22.88 -56.08
CA TYR A 171 21.10 -23.94 -56.97
C TYR A 171 21.50 -23.70 -58.43
N GLU A 172 21.38 -22.47 -58.93
CA GLU A 172 21.79 -22.06 -60.28
C GLU A 172 23.30 -22.24 -60.48
N ASP A 173 24.12 -21.81 -59.52
CA ASP A 173 25.58 -21.95 -59.55
C ASP A 173 26.02 -23.43 -59.51
N THR A 174 25.32 -24.26 -58.73
CA THR A 174 25.58 -25.72 -58.68
C THR A 174 25.18 -26.39 -59.99
N THR A 175 24.07 -25.95 -60.61
CA THR A 175 23.60 -26.48 -61.90
C THR A 175 24.56 -26.08 -63.03
N TYR A 176 25.08 -24.86 -63.00
CA TYR A 176 26.08 -24.35 -63.95
C TYR A 176 27.39 -25.13 -63.88
N GLN A 177 27.89 -25.42 -62.67
CA GLN A 177 29.09 -26.24 -62.45
C GLN A 177 28.92 -27.69 -62.89
N LEU A 178 27.70 -28.23 -62.85
CA LEU A 178 27.40 -29.58 -63.35
C LEU A 178 27.30 -29.63 -64.88
N THR A 179 26.90 -28.54 -65.54
CA THR A 179 26.82 -28.46 -67.01
C THR A 179 28.15 -28.26 -67.72
N GLU A 180 29.19 -27.71 -67.06
CA GLU A 180 30.53 -27.55 -67.65
C GLU A 180 31.37 -28.85 -67.70
N LYS A 181 30.91 -29.95 -67.09
CA LYS A 181 31.71 -31.19 -66.96
C LYS A 181 31.16 -32.45 -67.64
N VAL A 182 30.18 -32.35 -68.55
CA VAL A 182 29.65 -33.54 -69.25
C VAL A 182 29.55 -33.31 -70.76
N GLU A 183 30.60 -33.71 -71.49
CA GLU A 183 30.47 -34.12 -72.90
C GLU A 183 30.03 -35.60 -72.92
N GLY A 184 28.77 -35.88 -73.29
CA GLY A 184 28.28 -37.25 -73.51
C GLY A 184 26.79 -37.44 -73.22
N PRO A 185 26.10 -38.36 -73.92
CA PRO A 185 24.65 -38.33 -74.08
C PRO A 185 23.89 -38.74 -72.81
N ILE A 186 22.75 -38.07 -72.63
CA ILE A 186 21.81 -38.17 -71.53
C ILE A 186 21.28 -39.61 -71.38
N GLN A 187 21.43 -40.19 -70.19
CA GLN A 187 20.53 -41.20 -69.64
C GLN A 187 20.05 -40.76 -68.27
N SER A 188 18.73 -40.78 -68.09
CA SER A 188 18.01 -40.31 -66.91
C SER A 188 18.20 -41.20 -65.68
N PRO A 189 18.63 -40.66 -64.53
CA PRO A 189 18.44 -41.33 -63.26
C PRO A 189 17.14 -40.86 -62.60
N ARG A 190 16.25 -41.81 -62.32
CA ARG A 190 15.13 -41.66 -61.38
C ARG A 190 15.69 -41.30 -59.99
N ILE A 191 15.20 -40.22 -59.39
CA ILE A 191 15.44 -39.87 -57.97
C ILE A 191 14.07 -39.68 -57.27
N PRO A 192 13.93 -40.08 -55.99
CA PRO A 192 12.65 -40.40 -55.37
C PRO A 192 11.83 -39.17 -54.97
N VAL A 193 10.52 -39.34 -55.06
CA VAL A 193 9.51 -38.45 -54.47
C VAL A 193 9.64 -38.50 -52.95
N CYS A 194 10.17 -37.44 -52.33
CA CYS A 194 9.91 -37.13 -50.93
C CYS A 194 8.82 -36.06 -50.88
N ASN A 195 7.63 -36.48 -50.44
CA ASN A 195 6.51 -35.61 -50.10
C ASN A 195 6.92 -34.60 -49.02
N MET A 196 7.07 -33.33 -49.38
CA MET A 196 6.71 -32.23 -48.47
C MET A 196 5.41 -31.61 -48.97
N HIS A 197 4.34 -31.96 -48.27
CA HIS A 197 3.07 -31.24 -48.31
C HIS A 197 3.33 -29.84 -47.74
N CYS A 198 3.39 -28.82 -48.61
CA CYS A 198 3.08 -27.45 -48.21
C CYS A 198 1.74 -27.11 -48.85
N THR A 199 0.68 -27.31 -48.08
CA THR A 199 -0.69 -27.02 -48.45
C THR A 199 -0.86 -25.51 -48.52
N LEU A 200 -0.70 -24.94 -49.72
CA LEU A 200 -1.45 -23.76 -50.12
C LEU A 200 -2.90 -24.21 -50.36
N LEU A 201 -3.80 -23.85 -49.45
CA LEU A 201 -5.22 -23.77 -49.75
C LEU A 201 -5.60 -22.30 -49.84
N SER A 202 -5.56 -21.80 -51.07
CA SER A 202 -6.42 -20.73 -51.53
C SER A 202 -7.85 -21.26 -51.71
N ASN A 203 -8.83 -20.59 -51.12
CA ASN A 203 -10.13 -20.34 -51.76
C ASN A 203 -10.25 -18.80 -51.71
N GLY A 204 -10.08 -18.04 -52.80
CA GLY A 204 -10.87 -18.11 -54.03
C GLY A 204 -12.11 -17.23 -53.84
N CYS A 205 -11.98 -15.90 -53.82
CA CYS A 205 -12.14 -15.00 -54.97
C CYS A 205 -13.62 -14.77 -55.38
N GLY A 206 -14.09 -13.54 -55.14
CA GLY A 206 -15.22 -12.93 -55.83
C GLY A 206 -14.77 -11.57 -56.34
N ALA A 207 -14.56 -11.49 -57.65
CA ALA A 207 -13.91 -10.41 -58.38
C ALA A 207 -14.62 -9.05 -58.29
N GLN A 208 -13.85 -7.96 -58.36
CA GLN A 208 -13.84 -7.09 -59.54
C GLN A 208 -12.71 -6.05 -59.46
N LEU A 209 -11.89 -6.04 -60.51
CA LEU A 209 -11.08 -4.89 -60.89
C LEU A 209 -11.98 -3.65 -60.99
N ASN A 210 -11.55 -2.54 -60.38
CA ASN A 210 -11.60 -1.22 -61.00
C ASN A 210 -10.52 -0.34 -60.38
N ALA A 211 -9.63 0.15 -61.26
CA ALA A 211 -8.76 1.28 -61.01
C ALA A 211 -9.61 2.53 -60.70
N PHE A 212 -9.18 3.39 -59.79
CA PHE A 212 -9.22 4.87 -59.86
C PHE A 212 -8.75 5.46 -58.51
N THR A 213 -7.61 6.16 -58.58
CA THR A 213 -7.19 7.35 -57.80
C THR A 213 -8.03 7.81 -56.60
N THR A 214 -7.37 8.10 -55.48
CA THR A 214 -7.16 9.48 -54.95
C THR A 214 -6.23 9.49 -53.72
N LEU A 215 -5.16 10.28 -53.80
CA LEU A 215 -4.51 10.91 -52.66
C LEU A 215 -5.43 12.05 -52.18
N GLU A 216 -5.65 12.20 -50.88
CA GLU A 216 -5.93 13.50 -50.27
C GLU A 216 -5.00 13.73 -49.09
N LEU A 217 -3.81 14.27 -49.43
CA LEU A 217 -3.13 15.25 -48.60
C LEU A 217 -3.92 16.55 -48.75
N TRP A 218 -4.47 17.05 -47.63
CA TRP A 218 -4.78 18.47 -47.52
C TRP A 218 -3.46 19.22 -47.32
N ASP A 219 -2.94 19.82 -48.38
CA ASP A 219 -2.51 21.21 -48.26
C ASP A 219 -2.66 21.95 -49.58
N CYS A 220 -3.20 23.16 -49.46
CA CYS A 220 -3.76 23.92 -50.56
C CYS A 220 -2.67 24.74 -51.29
N SER A 221 -2.95 25.02 -52.56
CA SER A 221 -2.39 26.09 -53.41
C SER A 221 -1.02 25.94 -54.13
N ARG A 222 -1.13 25.37 -55.35
CA ARG A 222 -0.78 25.94 -56.68
C ARG A 222 0.51 26.78 -56.85
N THR A 223 1.44 26.35 -57.71
CA THR A 223 1.50 26.68 -59.16
C THR A 223 2.80 26.20 -59.87
N ALA A 224 2.61 25.65 -61.08
CA ALA A 224 3.42 25.74 -62.31
C ALA A 224 4.84 25.14 -62.46
N PHE A 225 4.87 24.10 -63.32
CA PHE A 225 5.78 23.82 -64.44
C PHE A 225 7.27 23.43 -64.28
N SER A 226 7.51 22.23 -64.83
CA SER A 226 8.61 21.81 -65.73
C SER A 226 9.84 21.09 -65.15
N SER A 227 9.85 19.79 -65.45
CA SER A 227 10.92 19.00 -66.05
C SER A 227 12.22 18.68 -65.30
N THR A 228 12.61 17.42 -65.55
CA THR A 228 13.96 16.80 -65.53
C THR A 228 14.52 16.23 -64.22
N LYS A 229 14.28 14.92 -64.09
CA LYS A 229 15.22 13.80 -63.84
C LYS A 229 16.29 13.94 -62.74
N LEU A 230 16.04 13.15 -61.69
CA LEU A 230 16.93 12.28 -60.91
C LEU A 230 18.46 12.48 -61.02
N SER A 231 19.08 12.75 -59.88
CA SER A 231 20.03 11.81 -59.29
C SER A 231 20.00 11.92 -57.76
N SER A 232 20.14 10.76 -57.12
CA SER A 232 19.98 10.47 -55.71
C SER A 232 21.24 10.80 -54.91
N GLU A 233 21.11 11.63 -53.89
CA GLU A 233 21.83 11.57 -52.60
C GLU A 233 21.33 12.72 -51.72
N VAL A 234 20.49 12.43 -50.71
CA VAL A 234 20.20 13.40 -49.64
C VAL A 234 20.08 12.71 -48.29
N THR A 235 21.18 12.85 -47.56
CA THR A 235 21.35 12.97 -46.11
C THR A 235 20.15 13.64 -45.43
N PHE A 236 19.52 12.99 -44.44
CA PHE A 236 18.55 13.65 -43.56
C PHE A 236 19.28 14.50 -42.52
N SER A 237 19.36 15.80 -42.79
CA SER A 237 19.56 16.86 -41.80
C SER A 237 18.21 17.56 -41.60
N MET A 238 17.71 17.67 -40.38
CA MET A 238 16.64 18.65 -40.07
C MET A 238 17.28 19.90 -39.48
N ASN A 239 17.49 20.89 -40.35
CA ASN A 239 17.71 22.27 -39.97
C ASN A 239 16.38 22.91 -39.58
N TYR A 240 16.24 23.26 -38.30
CA TYR A 240 15.31 24.32 -37.88
C TYR A 240 15.91 25.67 -38.31
N ARG A 241 15.18 26.46 -39.12
CA ARG A 241 15.49 27.88 -39.31
C ARG A 241 14.27 28.79 -39.11
N ASN A 242 14.45 29.61 -38.09
CA ASN A 242 13.75 30.79 -37.59
C ASN A 242 13.23 31.81 -38.62
N MET A 243 12.21 32.57 -38.19
CA MET A 243 12.10 34.02 -38.36
C MET A 243 11.84 34.64 -36.97
N HIS A 244 12.82 35.34 -36.36
CA HIS A 244 13.04 36.81 -36.35
C HIS A 244 12.05 37.61 -35.48
N THR A 245 12.40 38.56 -34.59
CA THR A 245 13.61 39.06 -33.89
C THR A 245 13.15 40.24 -33.00
N THR A 246 13.70 40.42 -31.80
CA THR A 246 14.36 41.68 -31.34
C THR A 246 14.97 41.56 -29.93
N SER A 247 16.30 41.78 -29.86
CA SER A 247 17.16 42.42 -28.81
C SER A 247 17.16 41.87 -27.37
N ALA A 248 18.26 41.66 -26.63
CA ALA A 248 19.69 41.98 -26.80
C ALA A 248 20.58 41.06 -25.92
N MET A 249 21.89 41.08 -26.21
CA MET A 249 22.99 40.18 -25.84
C MET A 249 23.42 40.11 -24.35
N GLN A 250 23.97 38.95 -23.93
CA GLN A 250 25.38 38.79 -23.51
C GLN A 250 25.81 37.30 -23.42
N LYS A 251 27.07 37.01 -23.82
CA LYS A 251 27.70 35.70 -24.13
C LYS A 251 28.07 34.84 -22.90
N PRO A 252 28.33 33.53 -23.11
CA PRO A 252 29.51 32.90 -22.51
C PRO A 252 30.42 32.16 -23.51
N GLU A 253 31.67 31.98 -23.09
CA GLU A 253 32.84 31.50 -23.81
C GLU A 253 32.82 29.99 -24.11
N THR A 254 33.59 29.62 -25.14
CA THR A 254 33.69 28.30 -25.77
C THR A 254 34.90 27.55 -25.22
N VAL A 255 34.74 26.27 -24.86
CA VAL A 255 35.86 25.33 -24.76
C VAL A 255 35.51 24.08 -25.57
N VAL A 256 36.36 23.81 -26.57
CA VAL A 256 36.27 22.73 -27.54
C VAL A 256 37.13 21.56 -27.07
N PHE A 257 36.68 20.33 -27.26
CA PHE A 257 37.58 19.18 -27.36
C PHE A 257 37.26 18.32 -28.58
N ASP A 258 38.26 18.23 -29.44
CA ASP A 258 38.34 17.48 -30.70
C ASP A 258 38.95 16.10 -30.42
N THR A 259 38.43 15.07 -31.06
CA THR A 259 38.86 13.68 -30.95
C THR A 259 39.69 13.29 -32.17
N ARG A 260 40.97 12.94 -31.97
CA ARG A 260 41.72 12.11 -32.94
C ARG A 260 42.57 11.03 -32.27
N VAL A 261 42.41 9.85 -32.85
CA VAL A 261 42.94 8.53 -32.50
C VAL A 261 44.36 8.34 -33.02
N ASN A 262 45.18 7.58 -32.27
CA ASN A 262 46.19 6.62 -32.75
C ASN A 262 46.77 5.89 -31.52
N LYS A 263 47.18 4.62 -31.49
CA LYS A 263 47.02 3.39 -32.29
C LYS A 263 47.90 2.34 -31.54
N VAL A 264 47.63 1.04 -31.72
CA VAL A 264 48.52 -0.14 -31.48
C VAL A 264 48.52 -0.74 -30.05
N SER A 265 48.38 -2.06 -29.79
CA SER A 265 47.79 -3.23 -30.47
C SER A 265 47.91 -4.48 -29.57
N ASN A 266 47.08 -5.50 -29.86
CA ASN A 266 47.12 -6.94 -29.54
C ASN A 266 46.33 -7.39 -28.29
N THR A 267 45.07 -7.85 -28.38
CA THR A 267 44.44 -9.05 -29.01
C THR A 267 44.76 -10.39 -28.34
N GLU A 268 43.76 -10.92 -27.63
CA GLU A 268 43.30 -12.30 -27.82
C GLU A 268 41.78 -12.30 -28.06
N THR A 269 41.41 -12.98 -29.13
CA THR A 269 40.09 -13.14 -29.75
C THR A 269 39.22 -14.16 -28.99
N LEU A 270 37.97 -13.80 -28.69
CA LEU A 270 36.91 -14.75 -28.30
C LEU A 270 35.74 -14.67 -29.27
N ASN A 271 35.49 -15.81 -29.93
CA ASN A 271 34.48 -16.05 -30.96
C ASN A 271 33.04 -15.82 -30.46
N SER A 272 32.25 -15.13 -31.27
CA SER A 272 30.92 -14.60 -30.92
C SER A 272 29.72 -15.50 -31.23
N SER A 273 29.91 -16.77 -31.61
CA SER A 273 28.80 -17.70 -31.92
C SER A 273 28.45 -18.68 -30.79
N GLY A 274 29.33 -18.89 -29.80
CA GLY A 274 29.09 -19.79 -28.67
C GLY A 274 28.30 -19.19 -27.49
N ASN A 275 28.00 -17.89 -27.53
CA ASN A 275 27.42 -17.18 -26.37
C ASN A 275 25.88 -17.21 -26.31
N GLN A 276 25.16 -17.41 -27.42
CA GLN A 276 23.70 -17.48 -27.38
C GLN A 276 23.19 -18.83 -26.87
N GLU A 277 23.78 -19.94 -27.29
CA GLU A 277 23.40 -21.28 -26.79
C GLU A 277 23.79 -21.47 -25.31
N ASN A 278 24.93 -20.91 -24.89
CA ASN A 278 25.34 -20.93 -23.48
C ASN A 278 24.47 -20.02 -22.59
N LEU A 279 23.97 -18.89 -23.11
CA LEU A 279 23.02 -18.04 -22.38
C LEU A 279 21.66 -18.72 -22.24
N VAL A 280 21.18 -19.41 -23.27
CA VAL A 280 19.92 -20.17 -23.22
C VAL A 280 20.05 -21.39 -22.31
N ALA A 281 21.17 -22.11 -22.35
CA ALA A 281 21.46 -23.22 -21.42
C ALA A 281 21.61 -22.72 -19.97
N TYR A 282 22.26 -21.56 -19.76
CA TYR A 282 22.38 -20.90 -18.46
C TYR A 282 21.01 -20.45 -17.93
N LEU A 283 20.16 -19.86 -18.78
CA LEU A 283 18.79 -19.47 -18.43
C LEU A 283 17.90 -20.68 -18.15
N LYS A 284 18.01 -21.76 -18.93
CA LYS A 284 17.32 -23.04 -18.65
C LYS A 284 17.79 -23.68 -17.34
N LYS A 285 19.10 -23.62 -17.04
CA LYS A 285 19.68 -24.12 -15.78
C LYS A 285 19.25 -23.26 -14.57
N LYS A 286 19.06 -21.94 -14.77
CA LYS A 286 18.55 -21.01 -13.76
C LYS A 286 17.02 -21.13 -13.57
N MET A 287 16.28 -21.48 -14.62
CA MET A 287 14.86 -21.83 -14.55
C MET A 287 14.63 -23.21 -13.92
N LEU A 288 15.52 -24.17 -14.14
CA LEU A 288 15.50 -25.46 -13.42
C LEU A 288 15.80 -25.26 -11.92
N ARG A 289 16.78 -24.41 -11.55
CA ARG A 289 17.06 -24.09 -10.14
C ARG A 289 15.92 -23.36 -9.41
N ARG A 290 15.01 -22.67 -10.12
CA ARG A 290 13.79 -22.09 -9.51
C ARG A 290 12.83 -23.13 -8.94
N LYS A 291 12.90 -24.39 -9.39
CA LYS A 291 12.06 -25.47 -8.84
C LYS A 291 12.57 -26.05 -7.52
N ASP A 292 13.86 -25.88 -7.22
CA ASP A 292 14.53 -26.62 -6.15
C ASP A 292 14.79 -25.81 -4.87
N ASN A 293 14.58 -24.48 -4.88
CA ASN A 293 14.72 -23.62 -3.68
C ASN A 293 13.50 -22.69 -3.55
N PRO A 294 12.52 -22.98 -2.67
CA PRO A 294 11.34 -22.13 -2.52
C PRO A 294 11.74 -20.75 -1.96
N CYS A 295 11.43 -19.69 -2.71
CA CYS A 295 11.71 -18.31 -2.30
C CYS A 295 10.97 -18.00 -0.99
N ILE A 296 11.68 -17.47 0.02
CA ILE A 296 11.06 -17.14 1.30
C ILE A 296 10.16 -15.90 1.13
N PRO A 297 8.86 -15.98 1.47
CA PRO A 297 7.94 -14.85 1.42
C PRO A 297 8.43 -13.61 2.19
N ILE A 298 8.16 -12.43 1.62
CA ILE A 298 8.51 -11.12 2.20
C ILE A 298 7.28 -10.25 2.47
N GLU A 299 7.48 -9.21 3.26
CA GLU A 299 6.57 -8.07 3.44
C GLU A 299 7.34 -6.77 3.25
N ILE A 300 6.65 -5.73 2.78
CA ILE A 300 7.20 -4.39 2.63
C ILE A 300 6.69 -3.52 3.76
N LEU A 301 7.57 -2.73 4.36
CA LEU A 301 7.25 -1.69 5.31
C LEU A 301 7.72 -0.35 4.73
N GLY A 302 7.05 0.74 5.06
CA GLY A 302 7.48 2.06 4.62
C GLY A 302 6.97 3.21 5.47
N ASP A 303 7.72 4.30 5.46
CA ASP A 303 7.43 5.55 6.17
C ASP A 303 8.22 6.73 5.56
N ASN A 304 7.82 7.96 5.88
CA ASN A 304 8.42 9.20 5.39
C ASN A 304 9.78 9.50 6.01
N VAL A 305 10.69 9.99 5.17
CA VAL A 305 11.93 10.63 5.57
C VAL A 305 11.84 12.12 5.31
N ASP A 306 11.28 12.85 6.26
CA ASP A 306 11.21 14.31 6.20
C ASP A 306 12.49 14.98 6.71
N ILE A 307 13.05 15.90 5.91
CA ILE A 307 14.27 16.66 6.23
C ILE A 307 13.99 18.15 6.05
N LEU A 308 14.25 18.93 7.10
CA LEU A 308 14.21 20.38 7.05
C LEU A 308 15.63 20.96 7.01
N ILE A 309 15.92 21.76 5.99
CA ILE A 309 17.15 22.56 5.90
C ILE A 309 16.80 24.01 6.20
N THR A 310 17.33 24.51 7.30
CA THR A 310 17.19 25.91 7.70
C THR A 310 18.48 26.65 7.39
N PRO A 311 18.47 27.67 6.51
CA PRO A 311 19.65 28.49 6.28
C PRO A 311 19.98 29.31 7.53
N ALA A 312 21.27 29.62 7.74
CA ALA A 312 21.73 30.41 8.88
C ALA A 312 21.09 31.81 8.90
N ASN A 313 20.96 32.44 7.72
CA ASN A 313 20.23 33.68 7.51
C ASN A 313 19.08 33.42 6.53
N MET A 314 17.86 33.73 6.94
CA MET A 314 16.70 33.70 6.04
C MET A 314 16.64 34.99 5.22
N THR A 315 16.62 34.87 3.90
CA THR A 315 16.43 35.99 2.96
C THR A 315 15.37 35.63 1.93
N SER A 316 14.89 36.57 1.12
CA SER A 316 13.97 36.27 0.01
C SER A 316 14.48 35.13 -0.88
N ASP A 317 15.80 35.08 -1.08
CA ASP A 317 16.47 34.14 -2.00
C ASP A 317 16.92 32.85 -1.31
N SER A 318 16.95 32.85 0.03
CA SER A 318 17.37 31.71 0.86
C SER A 318 16.32 31.42 1.92
N GLN A 319 15.35 30.60 1.52
CA GLN A 319 14.26 30.12 2.37
C GLN A 319 14.55 28.71 2.91
N ARG A 320 13.76 28.29 3.91
CA ARG A 320 13.81 26.90 4.41
C ARG A 320 13.43 25.94 3.27
N LYS A 321 14.19 24.87 3.15
CA LYS A 321 13.89 23.78 2.20
C LYS A 321 13.38 22.58 2.99
N SER A 322 12.24 22.05 2.57
CA SER A 322 11.65 20.83 3.13
C SER A 322 11.73 19.74 2.07
N TRP A 323 12.46 18.66 2.37
CA TRP A 323 12.55 17.47 1.53
C TRP A 323 11.67 16.38 2.11
N HIS A 324 10.96 15.68 1.23
CA HIS A 324 10.00 14.64 1.58
C HIS A 324 10.29 13.41 0.74
N TRP A 325 10.88 12.39 1.37
CA TRP A 325 11.21 11.11 0.73
C TRP A 325 10.47 9.97 1.41
N PHE A 326 10.50 8.79 0.80
CA PHE A 326 9.86 7.60 1.35
C PHE A 326 10.84 6.43 1.43
N LEU A 327 11.05 5.88 2.62
CA LEU A 327 11.92 4.72 2.82
C LEU A 327 11.09 3.44 2.66
N LEU A 328 11.61 2.51 1.86
CA LEU A 328 11.07 1.15 1.77
C LEU A 328 12.01 0.16 2.47
N LEU A 329 11.41 -0.70 3.28
CA LEU A 329 12.06 -1.78 4.00
C LEU A 329 11.42 -3.12 3.61
N ALA A 330 12.21 -4.07 3.11
CA ALA A 330 11.75 -5.43 2.88
C ALA A 330 12.10 -6.31 4.08
N THR A 331 11.14 -7.10 4.55
CA THR A 331 11.30 -8.00 5.70
C THR A 331 10.96 -9.43 5.31
N GLN A 332 11.71 -10.40 5.83
CA GLN A 332 11.42 -11.81 5.65
C GLN A 332 10.33 -12.24 6.64
N LYS A 333 9.32 -12.98 6.17
CA LYS A 333 8.33 -13.59 7.07
C LYS A 333 9.01 -14.69 7.90
N ARG A 334 8.87 -14.61 9.22
CA ARG A 334 9.35 -15.65 10.16
C ARG A 334 8.31 -16.75 10.35
N ILE A 335 7.03 -16.40 10.22
CA ILE A 335 5.92 -17.31 10.45
C ILE A 335 5.16 -17.49 9.14
N ILE A 336 5.28 -18.69 8.58
CA ILE A 336 4.64 -19.13 7.35
C ILE A 336 4.01 -20.48 7.63
N ASP A 337 2.84 -20.72 7.04
CA ASP A 337 2.18 -22.02 7.05
C ASP A 337 1.74 -22.35 5.62
N GLN A 338 2.36 -23.37 5.03
CA GLN A 338 2.08 -23.78 3.65
C GLN A 338 0.89 -24.75 3.56
N GLU A 339 0.44 -25.32 4.68
CA GLU A 339 -0.68 -26.25 4.72
C GLU A 339 -2.02 -25.52 4.72
N LEU A 340 -2.02 -24.24 5.11
CA LEU A 340 -3.24 -23.42 5.11
C LEU A 340 -3.72 -23.09 3.69
N PRO A 341 -5.04 -23.15 3.45
CA PRO A 341 -5.61 -22.89 2.14
C PRO A 341 -5.52 -21.41 1.74
N THR A 342 -5.40 -21.17 0.42
CA THR A 342 -5.33 -19.85 -0.22
C THR A 342 -6.51 -19.57 -1.17
N ASN A 343 -7.42 -20.54 -1.33
CA ASN A 343 -8.43 -20.54 -2.37
C ASN A 343 -9.63 -19.61 -2.11
N LYS A 344 -9.93 -19.33 -0.84
CA LYS A 344 -11.05 -18.47 -0.45
C LYS A 344 -10.73 -17.68 0.82
N PRO A 345 -11.40 -16.53 1.04
CA PRO A 345 -11.31 -15.81 2.29
C PRO A 345 -11.76 -16.65 3.50
N VAL A 346 -11.31 -16.29 4.71
CA VAL A 346 -11.67 -16.97 5.98
C VAL A 346 -13.20 -16.99 6.15
N ALA A 347 -13.85 -15.88 5.85
CA ALA A 347 -15.31 -15.74 5.88
C ALA A 347 -15.75 -14.68 4.88
N ASP A 348 -17.03 -14.67 4.51
CA ASP A 348 -17.58 -13.61 3.67
C ASP A 348 -17.95 -12.40 4.54
N ILE A 349 -17.30 -11.26 4.26
CA ILE A 349 -17.50 -10.00 5.00
C ILE A 349 -18.93 -9.48 4.90
N GLU A 350 -19.68 -9.84 3.86
CA GLU A 350 -21.08 -9.40 3.68
C GLU A 350 -22.06 -10.21 4.53
N THR A 351 -21.67 -11.39 5.01
CA THR A 351 -22.55 -12.33 5.72
C THR A 351 -22.04 -12.75 7.11
N ILE A 352 -20.81 -12.41 7.46
CA ILE A 352 -20.24 -12.69 8.79
C ILE A 352 -21.02 -11.95 9.89
N SER A 353 -21.24 -12.61 11.03
CA SER A 353 -21.89 -11.97 12.18
C SER A 353 -21.04 -10.81 12.73
N SER A 354 -21.71 -9.72 13.11
CA SER A 354 -21.06 -8.56 13.74
C SER A 354 -20.36 -8.94 15.04
N CYS A 355 -20.80 -9.99 15.75
CA CYS A 355 -20.15 -10.47 16.97
C CYS A 355 -18.69 -10.88 16.79
N VAL A 356 -18.26 -11.23 15.56
CA VAL A 356 -16.86 -11.63 15.30
C VAL A 356 -15.89 -10.46 15.53
N PHE A 357 -16.35 -9.22 15.40
CA PHE A 357 -15.55 -8.00 15.64
C PHE A 357 -15.40 -7.67 17.13
N PHE A 358 -16.16 -8.34 18.00
CA PHE A 358 -16.12 -8.14 19.44
C PHE A 358 -15.39 -9.30 20.14
N PRO A 359 -14.87 -9.09 21.36
CA PRO A 359 -14.29 -10.16 22.15
C PRO A 359 -15.35 -11.23 22.46
N SER A 360 -15.04 -12.47 22.12
CA SER A 360 -15.81 -13.65 22.52
C SER A 360 -15.60 -13.97 24.00
N LYS A 361 -16.48 -14.80 24.58
CA LYS A 361 -16.34 -15.26 25.97
C LYS A 361 -15.00 -15.94 26.24
N VAL A 362 -14.48 -16.71 25.29
CA VAL A 362 -13.15 -17.35 25.40
C VAL A 362 -12.05 -16.30 25.42
N GLU A 363 -12.09 -15.35 24.49
CA GLU A 363 -11.12 -14.25 24.44
C GLU A 363 -11.15 -13.40 25.71
N ILE A 364 -12.32 -13.17 26.32
CA ILE A 364 -12.44 -12.44 27.58
C ILE A 364 -11.76 -13.21 28.73
N LEU A 365 -11.97 -14.52 28.81
CA LEU A 365 -11.31 -15.37 29.82
C LEU A 365 -9.79 -15.43 29.60
N ASP A 366 -9.33 -15.44 28.34
CA ASP A 366 -7.90 -15.36 28.02
C ASP A 366 -7.32 -14.00 28.41
N PHE A 367 -8.05 -12.91 28.16
CA PHE A 367 -7.65 -11.58 28.59
C PHE A 367 -7.51 -11.52 30.12
N GLN A 368 -8.50 -12.00 30.85
CA GLN A 368 -8.48 -12.02 32.32
C GLN A 368 -7.29 -12.80 32.86
N ARG A 369 -6.98 -13.97 32.30
CA ARG A 369 -5.79 -14.75 32.66
C ARG A 369 -4.48 -14.00 32.41
N ASN A 370 -4.37 -13.29 31.29
CA ASN A 370 -3.19 -12.47 31.01
C ASN A 370 -3.07 -11.29 31.99
N ILE A 371 -4.18 -10.65 32.34
CA ILE A 371 -4.20 -9.59 33.34
C ILE A 371 -3.85 -10.11 34.73
N GLN A 372 -4.34 -11.29 35.10
CA GLN A 372 -4.00 -11.95 36.35
C GLN A 372 -2.49 -12.18 36.47
N PHE A 373 -1.84 -12.61 35.38
CA PHE A 373 -0.39 -12.69 35.30
C PHE A 373 0.30 -11.34 35.51
N HIS A 374 -0.15 -10.27 34.84
CA HIS A 374 0.44 -8.95 35.00
C HIS A 374 0.29 -8.42 36.44
N VAL A 375 -0.87 -8.61 37.06
CA VAL A 375 -1.13 -8.22 38.44
C VAL A 375 -0.29 -9.05 39.41
N ALA A 376 -0.23 -10.36 39.26
CA ALA A 376 0.62 -11.24 40.08
C ALA A 376 2.09 -10.78 40.04
N ARG A 377 2.59 -10.41 38.85
CA ARG A 377 3.95 -9.91 38.68
C ARG A 377 4.16 -8.53 39.33
N ILE A 378 3.15 -7.65 39.34
CA ILE A 378 3.20 -6.39 40.07
C ILE A 378 3.31 -6.67 41.58
N LEU A 379 2.46 -7.56 42.11
CA LEU A 379 2.46 -7.91 43.53
C LEU A 379 3.81 -8.51 43.97
N SER A 380 4.37 -9.45 43.20
CA SER A 380 5.68 -10.03 43.51
C SER A 380 6.81 -9.00 43.45
N ASN A 381 6.71 -7.97 42.62
CA ASN A 381 7.78 -6.98 42.48
C ASN A 381 7.77 -5.94 43.61
N PHE A 382 6.60 -5.57 44.12
CA PHE A 382 6.46 -4.45 45.05
C PHE A 382 6.18 -4.86 46.50
N ILE A 383 5.42 -5.94 46.74
CA ILE A 383 5.10 -6.38 48.12
C ILE A 383 6.29 -7.13 48.70
N GLY A 384 6.83 -6.65 49.83
CA GLY A 384 8.05 -7.16 50.44
C GLY A 384 8.03 -8.68 50.67
N GLU A 385 6.94 -9.18 51.27
CA GLU A 385 6.76 -10.61 51.60
C GLU A 385 6.60 -11.51 50.35
N LEU A 386 6.24 -10.93 49.20
CA LEU A 386 6.01 -11.67 47.95
C LEU A 386 7.20 -11.62 46.98
N LYS A 387 8.28 -10.90 47.30
CA LYS A 387 9.48 -10.80 46.43
C LYS A 387 10.07 -12.15 46.06
N SER A 388 10.04 -13.14 46.96
CA SER A 388 10.54 -14.48 46.65
C SER A 388 9.69 -15.23 45.62
N PHE A 389 8.44 -14.81 45.41
CA PHE A 389 7.50 -15.47 44.50
C PHE A 389 7.73 -15.08 43.03
N GLU A 390 8.53 -14.04 42.76
CA GLU A 390 8.86 -13.63 41.38
C GLU A 390 9.44 -14.80 40.57
N LYS A 391 10.26 -15.65 41.21
CA LYS A 391 10.88 -16.82 40.58
C LYS A 391 9.90 -17.97 40.29
N LEU A 392 8.70 -17.92 40.87
CA LEU A 392 7.65 -18.94 40.70
C LEU A 392 6.75 -18.62 39.52
N LEU A 393 6.67 -17.35 39.14
CA LEU A 393 5.94 -16.92 37.96
C LEU A 393 6.71 -17.29 36.69
N PRO A 394 6.00 -17.63 35.60
CA PRO A 394 6.65 -17.80 34.32
C PRO A 394 7.28 -16.46 33.88
N ASN A 395 8.44 -16.52 33.23
CA ASN A 395 9.13 -15.31 32.75
C ASN A 395 8.28 -14.49 31.77
N TYR A 396 7.36 -15.16 31.06
CA TYR A 396 6.52 -14.57 30.02
C TYR A 396 5.25 -15.42 29.78
N ILE A 397 4.27 -14.81 29.11
CA ILE A 397 3.06 -15.51 28.64
C ILE A 397 3.41 -16.29 27.36
N PRO A 398 3.29 -17.63 27.33
CA PRO A 398 3.67 -18.44 26.18
C PRO A 398 2.62 -18.40 25.06
N HIS A 399 3.06 -18.63 23.81
CA HIS A 399 2.17 -18.80 22.66
C HIS A 399 2.76 -19.79 21.63
N PRO A 400 1.96 -20.32 20.68
CA PRO A 400 2.39 -21.42 19.81
C PRO A 400 3.57 -21.11 18.87
N GLN A 401 3.82 -19.83 18.59
CA GLN A 401 4.85 -19.40 17.64
C GLN A 401 6.10 -18.82 18.32
N ILE A 402 6.25 -18.99 19.63
CA ILE A 402 7.28 -18.31 20.43
C ILE A 402 8.71 -18.65 19.96
N GLU A 403 8.93 -19.88 19.51
CA GLU A 403 10.22 -20.29 18.96
C GLU A 403 10.57 -19.44 17.72
N LYS A 404 9.62 -19.29 16.78
CA LYS A 404 9.82 -18.48 15.57
C LYS A 404 9.90 -16.99 15.86
N THR A 405 9.09 -16.46 16.79
CA THR A 405 9.14 -15.03 17.18
C THR A 405 10.37 -14.68 18.01
N SER A 406 11.05 -15.67 18.59
CA SER A 406 12.34 -15.48 19.27
C SER A 406 13.52 -15.40 18.30
N GLN A 407 13.37 -15.84 17.05
CA GLN A 407 14.46 -15.80 16.08
C GLN A 407 14.73 -14.36 15.61
N LYS A 408 16.02 -14.04 15.41
CA LYS A 408 16.44 -12.74 14.85
C LYS A 408 15.83 -12.54 13.46
N SER A 409 15.22 -11.38 13.26
CA SER A 409 14.59 -10.98 12.01
C SER A 409 15.61 -10.64 10.92
N VAL A 410 15.24 -10.92 9.68
CA VAL A 410 15.98 -10.51 8.48
C VAL A 410 15.19 -9.43 7.76
N PHE A 411 15.81 -8.26 7.57
CA PHE A 411 15.22 -7.15 6.84
C PHE A 411 16.29 -6.30 6.16
N ILE A 412 15.94 -5.58 5.10
CA ILE A 412 16.84 -4.72 4.32
C ILE A 412 16.15 -3.43 3.91
N ASN A 413 16.88 -2.31 3.95
CA ASN A 413 16.43 -1.09 3.29
C ASN A 413 16.53 -1.36 1.79
N CYS A 414 15.39 -1.42 1.11
CA CYS A 414 15.35 -1.85 -0.29
C CYS A 414 15.31 -0.66 -1.26
N ASP A 415 14.78 0.47 -0.85
CA ASP A 415 14.81 1.70 -1.65
C ASP A 415 14.58 2.96 -0.80
N LEU A 416 15.03 4.10 -1.32
CA LEU A 416 14.65 5.43 -0.87
C LEU A 416 14.09 6.18 -2.07
N ILE A 417 12.83 6.61 -1.98
CA ILE A 417 12.09 7.20 -3.10
C ILE A 417 12.04 8.72 -2.92
N ASP A 418 12.43 9.48 -3.95
CA ASP A 418 12.31 10.94 -4.00
C ASP A 418 10.87 11.38 -4.31
N ASP A 419 9.93 10.90 -3.51
CA ASP A 419 8.52 11.23 -3.63
C ASP A 419 7.87 11.35 -2.25
N SER A 420 6.92 12.27 -2.14
CA SER A 420 6.16 12.48 -0.93
C SER A 420 4.84 11.73 -0.98
N GLU A 421 4.60 10.89 0.03
CA GLU A 421 3.28 10.26 0.22
C GLU A 421 2.18 11.30 0.51
N ASN A 422 2.53 12.51 0.96
CA ASN A 422 1.58 13.59 1.24
C ASN A 422 0.91 14.10 -0.06
N SER A 423 1.48 13.81 -1.22
CA SER A 423 0.90 14.13 -2.52
C SER A 423 0.28 12.88 -3.16
N SER A 424 -0.91 13.02 -3.75
CA SER A 424 -1.58 11.90 -4.43
C SER A 424 -0.71 11.28 -5.53
N ASP A 425 -0.05 12.13 -6.32
CA ASP A 425 0.84 11.73 -7.40
C ASP A 425 2.10 11.02 -6.87
N GLY A 426 2.67 11.50 -5.76
CA GLY A 426 3.83 10.88 -5.12
C GLY A 426 3.48 9.53 -4.50
N MET A 427 2.33 9.41 -3.82
CA MET A 427 1.90 8.12 -3.27
C MET A 427 1.61 7.07 -4.35
N ILE A 428 1.06 7.47 -5.50
CA ILE A 428 0.92 6.57 -6.66
C ILE A 428 2.29 6.08 -7.12
N ARG A 429 3.29 6.96 -7.23
CA ARG A 429 4.66 6.57 -7.62
C ARG A 429 5.32 5.64 -6.59
N ILE A 430 5.14 5.90 -5.31
CA ILE A 430 5.59 5.01 -4.22
C ILE A 430 4.95 3.62 -4.38
N MET A 431 3.63 3.56 -4.57
CA MET A 431 2.92 2.28 -4.74
C MET A 431 3.32 1.53 -6.02
N GLN A 432 3.53 2.25 -7.12
CA GLN A 432 4.07 1.67 -8.36
C GLN A 432 5.47 1.11 -8.13
N ARG A 433 6.29 1.79 -7.33
CA ARG A 433 7.63 1.32 -6.97
C ARG A 433 7.57 0.06 -6.12
N VAL A 434 6.70 0.00 -5.11
CA VAL A 434 6.43 -1.22 -4.32
C VAL A 434 6.03 -2.38 -5.23
N HIS A 435 5.13 -2.13 -6.18
CA HIS A 435 4.72 -3.13 -7.18
C HIS A 435 5.88 -3.61 -8.06
N SER A 436 6.77 -2.71 -8.47
CA SER A 436 7.93 -3.08 -9.29
C SER A 436 8.98 -3.90 -8.53
N LEU A 437 9.08 -3.69 -7.21
CA LEU A 437 10.10 -4.28 -6.36
C LEU A 437 9.68 -5.63 -5.77
N ALA A 438 8.44 -5.73 -5.32
CA ALA A 438 8.04 -6.77 -4.38
C ALA A 438 6.86 -7.61 -4.85
N VAL A 439 5.98 -7.08 -5.71
CA VAL A 439 4.73 -7.74 -6.10
C VAL A 439 4.98 -8.68 -7.29
N PRO A 440 4.84 -10.00 -7.12
CA PRO A 440 4.94 -10.94 -8.22
C PRO A 440 3.82 -10.70 -9.24
N PHE A 441 4.19 -10.64 -10.52
CA PHE A 441 3.28 -10.55 -11.64
C PHE A 441 3.62 -11.64 -12.66
N ILE A 442 2.83 -12.72 -12.65
CA ILE A 442 3.05 -13.92 -13.49
C ILE A 442 1.76 -14.19 -14.25
N ASP A 443 1.85 -14.30 -15.58
CA ASP A 443 0.72 -14.65 -16.46
C ASP A 443 -0.54 -13.78 -16.24
N GLY A 444 -0.37 -12.47 -16.04
CA GLY A 444 -1.48 -11.54 -15.81
C GLY A 444 -2.06 -11.56 -14.39
N THR A 445 -1.57 -12.44 -13.52
CA THR A 445 -2.01 -12.57 -12.13
C THR A 445 -1.05 -11.85 -11.19
N VAL A 446 -1.62 -11.12 -10.24
CA VAL A 446 -0.87 -10.37 -9.23
C VAL A 446 -0.98 -11.11 -7.89
N GLU A 447 0.15 -11.47 -7.30
CA GLU A 447 0.17 -12.00 -5.94
C GLU A 447 0.20 -10.86 -4.92
N LYS A 448 -0.45 -11.04 -3.78
CA LYS A 448 -0.57 -9.99 -2.77
C LYS A 448 0.63 -9.99 -1.82
N VAL A 449 1.18 -8.81 -1.57
CA VAL A 449 2.22 -8.56 -0.58
C VAL A 449 1.71 -7.56 0.45
N VAL A 450 2.10 -7.73 1.71
CA VAL A 450 1.73 -6.76 2.75
C VAL A 450 2.59 -5.50 2.60
N LEU A 451 1.93 -4.33 2.61
CA LEU A 451 2.55 -3.03 2.84
C LEU A 451 2.15 -2.56 4.24
N GLY A 452 3.11 -2.55 5.15
CA GLY A 452 2.99 -2.04 6.49
C GLY A 452 3.42 -0.58 6.60
N GLY A 453 2.72 0.19 7.41
CA GLY A 453 3.04 1.59 7.70
C GLY A 453 2.16 2.13 8.82
N ASP A 454 2.30 3.42 9.12
CA ASP A 454 1.40 4.09 10.05
C ASP A 454 -0.03 4.21 9.45
N VAL A 455 -0.96 4.74 10.24
CA VAL A 455 -2.35 4.94 9.83
C VAL A 455 -2.47 5.84 8.59
N LEU A 456 -1.65 6.88 8.47
CA LEU A 456 -1.73 7.87 7.40
C LEU A 456 -1.14 7.34 6.09
N THR A 457 -0.01 6.65 6.14
CA THR A 457 0.60 5.96 4.99
C THR A 457 -0.39 4.98 4.39
N ASN A 458 -1.04 4.14 5.21
CA ASN A 458 -2.04 3.20 4.72
C ASN A 458 -3.27 3.94 4.13
N GLU A 459 -3.73 5.05 4.73
CA GLU A 459 -4.82 5.90 4.20
C GLU A 459 -4.51 6.34 2.76
N ARG A 460 -3.32 6.90 2.59
CA ARG A 460 -2.83 7.44 1.31
C ARG A 460 -2.61 6.33 0.29
N ALA A 461 -2.09 5.18 0.70
CA ALA A 461 -1.87 4.02 -0.16
C ALA A 461 -3.19 3.51 -0.78
N MET A 462 -4.27 3.49 0.01
CA MET A 462 -5.59 3.12 -0.49
C MET A 462 -6.19 4.18 -1.38
N SER A 463 -6.02 5.47 -1.05
CA SER A 463 -6.43 6.55 -1.95
C SER A 463 -5.72 6.43 -3.30
N ALA A 464 -4.45 6.04 -3.32
CA ALA A 464 -3.72 5.74 -4.55
C ALA A 464 -4.32 4.54 -5.31
N GLN A 465 -4.64 3.42 -4.64
CA GLN A 465 -5.35 2.30 -5.27
C GLN A 465 -6.73 2.70 -5.83
N GLN A 466 -7.49 3.52 -5.10
CA GLN A 466 -8.77 4.04 -5.55
C GLN A 466 -8.62 4.91 -6.81
N ALA A 467 -7.61 5.77 -6.85
CA ALA A 467 -7.29 6.59 -8.03
C ALA A 467 -6.92 5.73 -9.25
N MET A 468 -6.29 4.57 -9.02
CA MET A 468 -5.82 3.67 -10.07
C MET A 468 -6.84 2.57 -10.46
N ARG A 469 -8.01 2.52 -9.81
CA ARG A 469 -9.02 1.47 -9.99
C ARG A 469 -9.50 1.29 -11.44
N ASN A 470 -9.46 2.37 -12.22
CA ASN A 470 -9.92 2.40 -13.61
C ASN A 470 -8.86 1.94 -14.63
N ASN A 471 -7.66 1.51 -14.21
CA ASN A 471 -6.68 0.90 -15.11
C ASN A 471 -7.11 -0.48 -15.63
N GLU A 472 -6.38 -1.03 -16.60
CA GLU A 472 -6.78 -2.25 -17.31
C GLU A 472 -6.35 -3.48 -16.53
N SER A 473 -5.06 -3.59 -16.21
CA SER A 473 -4.51 -4.72 -15.46
C SER A 473 -4.65 -4.57 -13.94
N SER A 474 -4.69 -5.69 -13.22
CA SER A 474 -4.65 -5.69 -11.74
C SER A 474 -3.37 -5.08 -11.19
N TYR A 475 -2.28 -5.17 -11.95
CA TYR A 475 -0.98 -4.58 -11.61
C TYR A 475 -1.04 -3.05 -11.66
N GLU A 476 -1.52 -2.47 -12.76
CA GLU A 476 -1.70 -1.02 -12.90
C GLU A 476 -2.77 -0.45 -11.94
N LYS A 477 -3.74 -1.27 -11.53
CA LYS A 477 -4.71 -0.91 -10.47
C LYS A 477 -4.10 -0.95 -9.06
N LEU A 478 -2.83 -1.34 -8.94
CA LEU A 478 -2.09 -1.45 -7.70
C LEU A 478 -2.68 -2.49 -6.70
N LEU A 479 -3.37 -3.52 -7.19
CA LEU A 479 -4.12 -4.48 -6.35
C LEU A 479 -3.28 -5.56 -5.65
N GLY A 480 -1.98 -5.61 -5.93
CA GLY A 480 -1.03 -6.54 -5.33
C GLY A 480 -0.56 -6.20 -3.91
N VAL A 481 -1.21 -5.24 -3.26
CA VAL A 481 -0.82 -4.77 -1.92
C VAL A 481 -1.98 -4.91 -0.95
N ILE A 482 -1.69 -5.54 0.19
CA ILE A 482 -2.55 -5.58 1.38
C ILE A 482 -2.00 -4.59 2.40
N HIS A 483 -2.84 -3.70 2.91
CA HIS A 483 -2.45 -2.68 3.88
C HIS A 483 -2.43 -3.24 5.30
N ARG A 484 -1.39 -2.93 6.07
CA ARG A 484 -1.32 -3.26 7.49
C ARG A 484 -0.99 -2.02 8.33
N PRO A 485 -1.92 -1.56 9.20
CA PRO A 485 -1.55 -0.58 10.21
C PRO A 485 -0.63 -1.26 11.23
N GLU A 486 0.56 -0.67 11.44
CA GLU A 486 1.60 -1.25 12.28
C GLU A 486 1.51 -0.79 13.76
N GLY A 487 2.29 -1.45 14.62
CA GLY A 487 2.00 -1.52 16.05
C GLY A 487 2.45 -0.35 16.94
N LEU A 488 3.50 0.38 16.60
CA LEU A 488 4.00 1.47 17.46
C LEU A 488 2.97 2.60 17.54
N HIS A 489 2.46 3.04 16.38
CA HIS A 489 1.44 4.08 16.32
C HIS A 489 0.13 3.62 16.95
N ARG A 490 -0.18 2.32 16.87
CA ARG A 490 -1.31 1.71 17.59
C ARG A 490 -1.16 1.88 19.11
N GLN A 491 0.00 1.52 19.67
CA GLN A 491 0.31 1.69 21.10
C GLN A 491 0.26 3.17 21.53
N MET A 492 0.86 4.06 20.74
CA MET A 492 0.84 5.51 21.00
C MET A 492 -0.57 6.09 20.99
N ASN A 493 -1.41 5.72 20.00
CA ASN A 493 -2.79 6.18 19.91
C ASN A 493 -3.62 5.70 21.10
N PHE A 494 -3.44 4.45 21.53
CA PHE A 494 -4.16 3.95 22.70
C PHE A 494 -3.70 4.61 24.02
N LEU A 495 -2.39 4.89 24.18
CA LEU A 495 -1.90 5.68 25.31
C LEU A 495 -2.43 7.12 25.27
N MET A 496 -2.53 7.73 24.10
CA MET A 496 -3.13 9.06 23.92
C MET A 496 -4.60 9.06 24.37
N SER A 497 -5.35 7.99 24.07
CA SER A 497 -6.72 7.79 24.57
C SER A 497 -6.79 7.72 26.10
N VAL A 498 -5.83 7.04 26.75
CA VAL A 498 -5.74 7.01 28.23
C VAL A 498 -5.54 8.43 28.78
N TYR A 499 -4.64 9.22 28.20
CA TYR A 499 -4.42 10.60 28.65
C TYR A 499 -5.62 11.51 28.37
N GLN A 500 -6.25 11.38 27.19
CA GLN A 500 -7.43 12.15 26.85
C GLN A 500 -8.55 11.94 27.86
N GLU A 501 -8.73 10.72 28.36
CA GLU A 501 -9.80 10.42 29.30
C GLU A 501 -9.42 10.78 30.75
N PHE A 502 -8.22 10.40 31.20
CA PHE A 502 -7.88 10.40 32.63
C PHE A 502 -6.88 11.49 33.07
N TYR A 503 -6.17 12.15 32.16
CA TYR A 503 -5.23 13.22 32.49
C TYR A 503 -5.91 14.59 32.34
N LYS A 504 -6.58 15.04 33.40
CA LYS A 504 -7.33 16.31 33.46
C LYS A 504 -6.69 17.28 34.43
N GLU A 505 -6.27 18.46 33.97
CA GLU A 505 -5.61 19.43 34.86
C GLU A 505 -6.54 19.89 35.99
N GLU A 506 -7.84 19.94 35.71
CA GLU A 506 -8.88 20.29 36.68
C GLU A 506 -8.97 19.28 37.83
N SER A 507 -8.51 18.04 37.61
CA SER A 507 -8.49 16.98 38.63
C SER A 507 -7.29 17.05 39.58
N SER A 508 -6.56 18.16 39.60
CA SER A 508 -5.38 18.35 40.47
C SER A 508 -5.67 18.22 41.97
N SER A 509 -6.89 18.55 42.40
CA SER A 509 -7.37 18.39 43.78
C SER A 509 -7.97 17.01 44.06
N ASP A 510 -8.25 16.22 43.03
CA ASP A 510 -8.90 14.93 43.16
C ASP A 510 -7.85 13.87 43.46
N GLY A 511 -7.78 13.45 44.73
CA GLY A 511 -6.81 12.44 45.17
C GLY A 511 -6.90 11.15 44.34
N GLY A 512 -5.75 10.74 43.79
CA GLY A 512 -5.63 9.55 42.93
C GLY A 512 -5.78 9.84 41.43
N SER A 513 -6.28 11.00 41.01
CA SER A 513 -6.31 11.32 39.58
C SER A 513 -4.90 11.28 38.96
N LEU A 514 -4.77 10.98 37.66
CA LEU A 514 -3.46 10.95 37.01
C LEU A 514 -2.74 12.30 37.12
N TYR A 515 -3.47 13.41 37.03
CA TYR A 515 -2.86 14.72 37.13
C TYR A 515 -2.37 15.02 38.57
N GLN A 516 -3.17 14.65 39.57
CA GLN A 516 -2.78 14.79 40.98
C GLN A 516 -1.56 13.91 41.30
N LEU A 517 -1.57 12.64 40.88
CA LEU A 517 -0.45 11.71 41.08
C LEU A 517 0.83 12.22 40.41
N ARG A 518 0.74 12.71 39.17
CA ARG A 518 1.86 13.32 38.44
C ARG A 518 2.51 14.45 39.25
N ASN A 519 1.70 15.30 39.87
CA ASN A 519 2.19 16.42 40.68
C ASN A 519 2.80 15.93 41.99
N LEU A 520 2.17 14.96 42.65
CA LEU A 520 2.63 14.37 43.91
C LEU A 520 4.02 13.74 43.77
N ILE A 521 4.24 12.95 42.72
CA ILE A 521 5.54 12.31 42.47
C ILE A 521 6.51 13.19 41.66
N ASN A 522 6.12 14.44 41.38
CA ASN A 522 6.91 15.42 40.62
C ASN A 522 7.40 14.90 39.25
N ARG A 523 6.55 14.18 38.51
CA ARG A 523 6.86 13.63 37.18
C ARG A 523 6.76 14.71 36.10
N ARG A 524 7.82 15.50 35.94
CA ARG A 524 7.84 16.68 35.04
C ARG A 524 7.96 16.37 33.54
N ASN A 525 8.41 15.16 33.19
CA ASN A 525 8.62 14.71 31.82
C ASN A 525 7.37 14.09 31.16
N VAL A 526 6.19 14.29 31.76
CA VAL A 526 4.89 13.94 31.18
C VAL A 526 3.97 15.16 31.20
N SER A 527 3.10 15.24 30.20
CA SER A 527 2.19 16.36 29.95
C SER A 527 0.90 15.84 29.30
N GLY A 528 0.13 16.71 28.65
CA GLY A 528 -1.13 16.35 28.01
C GLY A 528 -1.00 15.34 26.88
N ALA A 529 -2.16 14.86 26.41
CA ALA A 529 -2.29 13.83 25.38
C ALA A 529 -1.52 14.15 24.09
N GLU A 530 -1.38 15.43 23.76
CA GLU A 530 -0.70 15.93 22.56
C GLU A 530 0.82 15.71 22.54
N GLN A 531 1.46 15.41 23.68
CA GLN A 531 2.90 15.10 23.74
C GLN A 531 3.18 13.60 23.84
N VAL A 532 2.14 12.75 23.95
CA VAL A 532 2.31 11.29 24.09
C VAL A 532 3.11 10.69 22.94
N THR A 533 2.88 11.14 21.71
CA THR A 533 3.61 10.64 20.53
C THR A 533 5.08 11.03 20.53
N LYS A 534 5.44 12.19 21.11
CA LYS A 534 6.83 12.65 21.19
C LYS A 534 7.60 11.96 22.31
N ASP A 535 6.98 11.83 23.48
CA ASP A 535 7.60 11.32 24.70
C ASP A 535 6.94 10.03 25.19
N PHE A 536 6.67 9.11 24.26
CA PHE A 536 5.92 7.87 24.49
C PHE A 536 6.41 7.08 25.70
N ARG A 537 7.74 6.87 25.82
CA ARG A 537 8.32 6.09 26.92
C ARG A 537 8.06 6.71 28.29
N SER A 538 8.20 8.04 28.40
CA SER A 538 7.97 8.77 29.65
C SER A 538 6.51 8.65 30.09
N HIS A 539 5.59 8.82 29.14
CA HIS A 539 4.14 8.77 29.36
C HIS A 539 3.67 7.35 29.69
N MET A 540 4.20 6.33 28.98
CA MET A 540 3.91 4.92 29.22
C MET A 540 4.38 4.49 30.61
N ASN A 541 5.61 4.82 30.98
CA ASN A 541 6.14 4.50 32.30
C ASN A 541 5.30 5.14 33.41
N PHE A 542 4.81 6.37 33.22
CA PHE A 542 3.94 7.00 34.22
C PHE A 542 2.59 6.28 34.38
N VAL A 543 1.97 5.84 33.28
CA VAL A 543 0.73 5.05 33.34
C VAL A 543 0.97 3.71 34.03
N VAL A 544 2.10 3.05 33.75
CA VAL A 544 2.50 1.82 34.44
C VAL A 544 2.72 2.08 35.94
N ASP A 545 3.46 3.13 36.31
CA ASP A 545 3.71 3.49 37.71
C ASP A 545 2.38 3.70 38.47
N ALA A 546 1.45 4.46 37.89
CA ALA A 546 0.14 4.71 38.48
C ALA A 546 -0.72 3.43 38.60
N MET A 547 -0.79 2.64 37.53
CA MET A 547 -1.54 1.37 37.49
C MET A 547 -0.98 0.35 38.50
N SER A 548 0.34 0.24 38.62
CA SER A 548 0.98 -0.61 39.62
C SER A 548 0.72 -0.12 41.05
N GLY A 549 0.76 1.20 41.28
CA GLY A 549 0.41 1.80 42.57
C GLY A 549 -1.01 1.46 43.02
N TYR A 550 -1.98 1.49 42.10
CA TYR A 550 -3.36 1.07 42.39
C TYR A 550 -3.48 -0.42 42.72
N ALA A 551 -2.80 -1.29 41.99
CA ALA A 551 -2.79 -2.73 42.26
C ALA A 551 -2.19 -3.06 43.64
N VAL A 552 -1.07 -2.40 43.98
CA VAL A 552 -0.43 -2.52 45.30
C VAL A 552 -1.35 -2.00 46.40
N ALA A 553 -1.95 -0.82 46.23
CA ALA A 553 -2.87 -0.25 47.20
C ALA A 553 -4.11 -1.14 47.43
N ALA A 554 -4.67 -1.72 46.37
CA ALA A 554 -5.78 -2.66 46.47
C ALA A 554 -5.39 -3.92 47.26
N PHE A 555 -4.19 -4.46 47.02
CA PHE A 555 -3.67 -5.59 47.78
C PHE A 555 -3.48 -5.26 49.27
N MET A 556 -2.85 -4.12 49.56
CA MET A 556 -2.63 -3.66 50.94
C MET A 556 -3.95 -3.49 51.69
N SER A 557 -4.96 -2.91 51.02
CA SER A 557 -6.31 -2.76 51.58
C SER A 557 -6.95 -4.12 51.90
N LEU A 558 -6.88 -5.09 50.99
CA LEU A 558 -7.40 -6.44 51.20
C LEU A 558 -6.77 -7.16 52.40
N HIS A 559 -5.50 -6.87 52.68
CA HIS A 559 -4.73 -7.54 53.73
C HIS A 559 -4.44 -6.67 54.96
N SER A 560 -5.10 -5.52 55.07
CA SER A 560 -4.93 -4.58 56.20
C SER A 560 -3.47 -4.16 56.44
N MET A 561 -2.72 -3.92 55.37
CA MET A 561 -1.33 -3.43 55.40
C MET A 561 -1.30 -1.89 55.36
N ASN A 562 -0.41 -1.27 56.14
CA ASN A 562 -0.19 0.18 56.09
C ASN A 562 1.01 0.55 55.21
N ASP A 563 1.99 -0.34 55.12
CA ASP A 563 3.19 -0.22 54.28
C ASP A 563 3.36 -1.45 53.37
N MET A 564 4.09 -1.31 52.26
CA MET A 564 4.34 -2.40 51.31
C MET A 564 5.26 -3.49 51.88
N ASP A 565 6.05 -3.16 52.90
CA ASP A 565 6.92 -4.09 53.62
C ASP A 565 6.28 -4.61 54.93
N ASP A 566 5.04 -4.22 55.23
CA ASP A 566 4.30 -4.76 56.38
C ASP A 566 4.00 -6.25 56.23
N LYS A 567 3.76 -6.91 57.37
CA LYS A 567 3.21 -8.26 57.36
C LYS A 567 1.68 -8.20 57.16
N PRO A 568 1.16 -8.80 56.08
CA PRO A 568 -0.28 -8.85 55.84
C PRO A 568 -1.04 -9.62 56.92
N GLY A 569 -2.24 -9.14 57.27
CA GLY A 569 -2.99 -9.57 58.45
C GLY A 569 -3.47 -11.02 58.44
N SER A 570 -3.71 -11.61 57.26
CA SER A 570 -4.10 -13.02 57.12
C SER A 570 -3.35 -13.70 55.97
N PHE A 571 -2.14 -14.16 56.24
CA PHE A 571 -1.33 -14.91 55.27
C PHE A 571 -1.22 -16.39 55.63
N PRO A 572 -1.20 -17.29 54.63
CA PRO A 572 -0.94 -18.70 54.87
C PRO A 572 0.52 -18.91 55.28
N LEU A 573 0.79 -20.01 55.99
CA LEU A 573 2.16 -20.39 56.34
C LEU A 573 2.84 -20.98 55.10
N PHE A 574 3.50 -20.13 54.30
CA PHE A 574 4.13 -20.54 53.03
C PHE A 574 5.16 -21.66 53.16
N SER A 575 5.75 -21.84 54.35
CA SER A 575 6.66 -22.94 54.64
C SER A 575 6.00 -24.32 54.58
N LEU A 576 4.67 -24.40 54.69
CA LEU A 576 3.90 -25.65 54.56
C LEU A 576 3.36 -25.87 53.15
N MET A 577 3.62 -24.93 52.22
CA MET A 577 3.14 -24.98 50.85
C MET A 577 4.28 -25.34 49.91
N ASN A 578 4.00 -26.19 48.92
CA ASN A 578 4.92 -26.41 47.79
C ASN A 578 4.86 -25.23 46.80
N GLU A 579 5.80 -25.20 45.85
CA GLU A 579 5.90 -24.08 44.90
C GLU A 579 4.64 -23.90 44.03
N ASN A 580 3.97 -24.98 43.61
CA ASN A 580 2.72 -24.87 42.85
C ASN A 580 1.60 -24.25 43.70
N GLN A 581 1.46 -24.67 44.95
CA GLN A 581 0.47 -24.11 45.88
C GLN A 581 0.71 -22.62 46.13
N LYS A 582 1.98 -22.20 46.23
CA LYS A 582 2.34 -20.78 46.38
C LYS A 582 1.98 -19.98 45.13
N THR A 583 2.24 -20.52 43.95
CA THR A 583 1.87 -19.91 42.66
C THR A 583 0.37 -19.77 42.53
N ASP A 584 -0.39 -20.83 42.81
CA ASP A 584 -1.86 -20.83 42.77
C ASP A 584 -2.42 -19.77 43.72
N TRP A 585 -1.90 -19.73 44.95
CA TRP A 585 -2.31 -18.72 45.93
C TRP A 585 -2.00 -17.29 45.47
N LEU A 586 -0.85 -17.03 44.84
CA LEU A 586 -0.51 -15.71 44.30
C LEU A 586 -1.47 -15.30 43.17
N TYR A 587 -1.82 -16.23 42.30
CA TYR A 587 -2.83 -16.00 41.28
C TYR A 587 -4.21 -15.72 41.88
N ASP A 588 -4.60 -16.43 42.94
CA ASP A 588 -5.84 -16.14 43.68
C ASP A 588 -5.83 -14.72 44.28
N GLN A 589 -4.68 -14.27 44.80
CA GLN A 589 -4.54 -12.89 45.29
C GLN A 589 -4.65 -11.85 44.18
N ALA A 590 -4.00 -12.11 43.04
CA ALA A 590 -4.13 -11.23 41.87
C ALA A 590 -5.59 -11.14 41.41
N ASP A 591 -6.32 -12.24 41.49
CA ASP A 591 -7.75 -12.31 41.18
C ASP A 591 -8.61 -11.47 42.13
N LEU A 592 -8.32 -11.49 43.44
CA LEU A 592 -8.98 -10.63 44.42
C LEU A 592 -8.70 -9.15 44.15
N VAL A 593 -7.45 -8.80 43.82
CA VAL A 593 -7.08 -7.43 43.45
C VAL A 593 -7.82 -6.98 42.19
N MET A 594 -7.90 -7.83 41.17
CA MET A 594 -8.66 -7.55 39.95
C MET A 594 -10.16 -7.36 40.22
N ASP A 595 -10.73 -8.06 41.20
CA ASP A 595 -12.13 -7.88 41.61
C ASP A 595 -12.36 -6.53 42.27
N VAL A 596 -11.51 -6.15 43.23
CA VAL A 596 -11.56 -4.85 43.92
C VAL A 596 -11.39 -3.67 42.96
N LEU A 597 -10.48 -3.80 41.99
CA LEU A 597 -10.28 -2.78 40.96
C LEU A 597 -11.39 -2.80 39.88
N GLY A 598 -12.34 -3.72 40.01
CA GLY A 598 -13.48 -3.83 39.12
C GLY A 598 -13.05 -4.17 37.70
N VAL A 599 -12.10 -5.09 37.51
CA VAL A 599 -11.63 -5.60 36.20
C VAL A 599 -12.37 -6.89 35.80
N LYS A 600 -12.73 -7.74 36.78
CA LYS A 600 -13.34 -9.06 36.55
C LYS A 600 -14.76 -9.00 36.00
N ASP A 601 -15.53 -7.96 36.31
CA ASP A 601 -16.90 -7.85 35.82
C ASP A 601 -16.92 -7.56 34.31
N THR A 602 -17.21 -8.60 33.53
CA THR A 602 -17.32 -8.59 32.07
C THR A 602 -18.72 -8.95 31.58
N ALA A 603 -19.72 -9.00 32.47
CA ALA A 603 -21.09 -9.37 32.13
C ALA A 603 -21.68 -8.43 31.06
N TYR A 604 -21.26 -7.16 31.08
CA TYR A 604 -21.65 -6.16 30.10
C TYR A 604 -21.21 -6.51 28.66
N ILE A 605 -20.12 -7.26 28.47
CA ILE A 605 -19.67 -7.68 27.13
C ILE A 605 -20.55 -8.82 26.62
N ASP A 606 -21.00 -9.72 27.50
CA ASP A 606 -21.97 -10.75 27.14
C ASP A 606 -23.33 -10.14 26.76
N GLU A 607 -23.81 -9.16 27.54
CA GLU A 607 -25.01 -8.38 27.21
C GLU A 607 -24.85 -7.64 25.88
N LEU A 608 -23.69 -7.01 25.65
CA LEU A 608 -23.38 -6.33 24.40
C LEU A 608 -23.40 -7.29 23.21
N ASN A 609 -22.77 -8.46 23.33
CA ASN A 609 -22.77 -9.49 22.30
C ASN A 609 -24.18 -9.97 21.98
N GLU A 610 -25.05 -10.14 22.99
CA GLU A 610 -26.44 -10.53 22.76
C GLU A 610 -27.24 -9.41 22.08
N ASN A 611 -27.08 -8.16 22.52
CA ASN A 611 -27.67 -6.99 21.87
C ASN A 611 -27.25 -6.88 20.40
N ILE A 612 -25.98 -7.15 20.08
CA ILE A 612 -25.47 -7.15 18.71
C ILE A 612 -26.15 -8.23 17.87
N LYS A 613 -26.33 -9.46 18.38
CA LYS A 613 -27.05 -10.51 17.65
C LYS A 613 -28.47 -10.10 17.31
N GLN A 614 -29.17 -9.49 18.26
CA GLN A 614 -30.53 -9.02 18.03
C GLN A 614 -30.59 -7.90 16.97
N LEU A 615 -29.60 -7.00 16.98
CA LEU A 615 -29.45 -5.97 15.95
C LEU A 615 -29.11 -6.56 14.56
N ASP A 616 -28.25 -7.59 14.50
CA ASP A 616 -27.95 -8.33 13.26
C ASP A 616 -29.21 -8.98 12.69
N ILE A 617 -30.05 -9.60 13.54
CA ILE A 617 -31.34 -10.18 13.13
C ILE A 617 -32.24 -9.11 12.51
N ASP A 618 -32.35 -7.93 13.11
CA ASP A 618 -33.15 -6.83 12.57
C ASP A 618 -32.59 -6.30 11.24
N CYS A 619 -31.27 -6.16 11.13
CA CYS A 619 -30.60 -5.76 9.90
C CYS A 619 -30.83 -6.77 8.77
N ASN A 620 -30.73 -8.06 9.05
CA ASN A 620 -30.97 -9.12 8.07
C ASN A 620 -32.41 -9.09 7.54
N LYS A 621 -33.40 -8.96 8.44
CA LYS A 621 -34.81 -8.81 8.04
C LYS A 621 -35.05 -7.58 7.16
N LEU A 622 -34.35 -6.47 7.43
CA LEU A 622 -34.42 -5.28 6.58
C LEU A 622 -33.74 -5.49 5.22
N CYS A 623 -32.62 -6.21 5.18
CA CYS A 623 -31.93 -6.57 3.93
C CYS A 623 -32.79 -7.50 3.06
N GLU A 624 -33.56 -8.43 3.62
CA GLU A 624 -34.51 -9.26 2.88
C GLU A 624 -35.61 -8.43 2.19
N MET A 625 -35.96 -7.27 2.76
CA MET A 625 -36.94 -6.33 2.21
C MET A 625 -36.30 -5.28 1.28
N LYS A 626 -34.99 -5.36 1.04
CA LYS A 626 -34.27 -4.43 0.18
C LYS A 626 -34.43 -4.82 -1.28
N SER A 627 -34.79 -3.85 -2.11
CA SER A 627 -34.88 -3.98 -3.57
C SER A 627 -33.84 -3.11 -4.26
N ALA A 628 -33.67 -3.27 -5.57
CA ALA A 628 -32.71 -2.49 -6.36
C ALA A 628 -32.94 -0.96 -6.27
N THR A 629 -34.15 -0.51 -5.94
CA THR A 629 -34.53 0.90 -5.91
C THR A 629 -34.83 1.44 -4.50
N GLY A 630 -34.64 0.62 -3.45
CA GLY A 630 -34.92 1.01 -2.08
C GLY A 630 -35.35 -0.17 -1.20
N PHE A 631 -36.43 -0.01 -0.46
CA PHE A 631 -37.00 -1.00 0.44
C PHE A 631 -38.49 -1.18 0.15
N GLN A 632 -38.96 -2.42 0.08
CA GLN A 632 -40.37 -2.76 -0.14
C GLN A 632 -40.93 -3.47 1.10
N CYS A 633 -41.99 -2.92 1.67
CA CYS A 633 -42.65 -3.52 2.82
C CYS A 633 -43.36 -4.83 2.43
N ALA A 634 -42.93 -5.96 2.98
CA ALA A 634 -43.57 -7.26 2.76
C ALA A 634 -45.02 -7.35 3.30
N LEU A 635 -45.45 -6.40 4.14
CA LEU A 635 -46.76 -6.41 4.80
C LEU A 635 -47.81 -5.53 4.12
N CYS A 636 -47.40 -4.54 3.33
CA CYS A 636 -48.34 -3.65 2.63
C CYS A 636 -47.84 -3.12 1.28
N ASP A 637 -46.75 -3.68 0.75
CA ASP A 637 -46.14 -3.36 -0.54
C ASP A 637 -45.73 -1.90 -0.75
N LYS A 638 -45.68 -1.09 0.31
CA LYS A 638 -45.21 0.28 0.22
C LYS A 638 -43.70 0.33 0.02
N HIS A 639 -43.30 1.18 -0.93
CA HIS A 639 -41.91 1.40 -1.30
C HIS A 639 -41.32 2.64 -0.61
N TYR A 640 -40.06 2.54 -0.20
CA TYR A 640 -39.30 3.60 0.45
C TYR A 640 -37.89 3.66 -0.11
N VAL A 641 -37.40 4.86 -0.43
CA VAL A 641 -36.05 5.05 -0.99
C VAL A 641 -34.95 4.90 0.08
N THR A 642 -35.24 5.31 1.32
CA THR A 642 -34.25 5.35 2.40
C THR A 642 -34.64 4.42 3.54
N GLU A 643 -33.66 3.78 4.16
CA GLU A 643 -33.86 2.89 5.31
C GLU A 643 -34.54 3.57 6.50
N GLY A 644 -34.19 4.82 6.81
CA GLY A 644 -34.79 5.54 7.95
C GLY A 644 -36.30 5.74 7.82
N HIS A 645 -36.78 6.17 6.65
CA HIS A 645 -38.22 6.25 6.39
C HIS A 645 -38.90 4.88 6.40
N PHE A 646 -38.21 3.85 5.92
CA PHE A 646 -38.72 2.48 5.93
C PHE A 646 -38.88 1.93 7.36
N ARG A 647 -37.86 2.08 8.21
CA ARG A 647 -37.92 1.74 9.64
C ARG A 647 -39.05 2.48 10.34
N ASN A 648 -39.23 3.78 10.07
CA ASN A 648 -40.33 4.57 10.62
C ASN A 648 -41.70 4.07 10.17
N HIS A 649 -41.83 3.61 8.92
CA HIS A 649 -43.05 3.01 8.41
C HIS A 649 -43.38 1.70 9.13
N LEU A 650 -42.39 0.79 9.25
CA LEU A 650 -42.55 -0.48 9.95
C LEU A 650 -42.99 -0.25 11.42
N LYS A 651 -42.33 0.67 12.13
CA LYS A 651 -42.71 1.06 13.50
C LYS A 651 -44.15 1.60 13.58
N LYS A 652 -44.53 2.55 12.71
CA LYS A 652 -45.83 3.27 12.83
C LYS A 652 -47.03 2.52 12.25
N LYS A 653 -46.85 1.77 11.16
CA LYS A 653 -47.96 1.14 10.43
C LYS A 653 -48.11 -0.35 10.73
N HIS A 654 -47.02 -1.00 11.09
CA HIS A 654 -47.00 -2.44 11.37
C HIS A 654 -46.65 -2.75 12.83
N GLN A 655 -46.48 -1.73 13.67
CA GLN A 655 -46.09 -1.88 15.08
C GLN A 655 -44.83 -2.73 15.24
N TRP A 656 -43.95 -2.69 14.22
CA TRP A 656 -42.73 -3.48 14.21
C TRP A 656 -41.83 -3.02 15.34
N GLN A 657 -41.48 -3.94 16.23
CA GLN A 657 -40.54 -3.69 17.31
C GLN A 657 -39.14 -4.00 16.83
N PHE A 658 -38.31 -2.96 16.77
CA PHE A 658 -36.87 -3.12 16.59
C PHE A 658 -36.24 -3.26 17.95
N HIS A 659 -35.21 -4.10 18.03
CA HIS A 659 -34.39 -4.21 19.21
C HIS A 659 -33.67 -2.88 19.42
N GLU A 660 -33.80 -2.35 20.62
CA GLU A 660 -33.06 -1.17 21.06
C GLU A 660 -31.96 -1.63 22.01
N SER A 661 -30.78 -1.04 21.87
CA SER A 661 -29.68 -1.29 22.80
C SER A 661 -30.08 -0.77 24.18
N THR A 662 -30.37 -1.66 25.13
CA THR A 662 -30.47 -1.31 26.54
C THR A 662 -29.08 -0.97 27.05
N LEU A 663 -28.72 0.32 27.04
CA LEU A 663 -27.51 0.79 27.70
C LEU A 663 -27.79 0.90 29.19
N THR A 664 -27.51 -0.16 29.94
CA THR A 664 -27.34 -0.07 31.38
C THR A 664 -26.15 0.85 31.65
N LYS A 665 -26.41 2.07 32.13
CA LYS A 665 -25.35 2.97 32.57
C LYS A 665 -24.63 2.33 33.76
N ARG A 666 -23.45 1.80 33.51
CA ARG A 666 -22.58 1.26 34.54
C ARG A 666 -21.96 2.41 35.34
N SER A 667 -22.08 2.36 36.67
CA SER A 667 -21.48 3.32 37.58
C SER A 667 -20.05 2.90 37.94
N ASP A 668 -19.20 2.70 36.93
CA ASP A 668 -17.78 2.39 37.20
C ASP A 668 -17.09 3.61 37.79
N SER A 669 -16.17 3.37 38.74
CA SER A 669 -15.28 4.42 39.22
C SER A 669 -14.29 4.81 38.11
N VAL A 670 -13.81 6.06 38.18
CA VAL A 670 -12.75 6.56 37.28
C VAL A 670 -11.52 5.65 37.35
N VAL A 671 -11.17 5.17 38.55
CA VAL A 671 -10.05 4.25 38.78
C VAL A 671 -10.26 2.92 38.07
N SER A 672 -11.43 2.30 38.19
CA SER A 672 -11.73 1.03 37.50
C SER A 672 -11.60 1.18 35.98
N SER A 673 -12.14 2.27 35.43
CA SER A 673 -12.03 2.58 34.00
C SER A 673 -10.58 2.80 33.55
N PHE A 674 -9.80 3.55 34.34
CA PHE A 674 -8.37 3.76 34.10
C PHE A 674 -7.60 2.44 34.11
N ILE A 675 -7.81 1.61 35.13
CA ILE A 675 -7.12 0.34 35.31
C ILE A 675 -7.41 -0.63 34.16
N ARG A 676 -8.66 -0.72 33.70
CA ARG A 676 -9.02 -1.55 32.54
C ARG A 676 -8.26 -1.12 31.28
N MET A 677 -8.20 0.18 30.99
CA MET A 677 -7.47 0.69 29.83
C MET A 677 -5.95 0.54 29.98
N ALA A 678 -5.41 0.81 31.17
CA ALA A 678 -3.98 0.70 31.44
C ALA A 678 -3.48 -0.75 31.36
N LEU A 679 -4.22 -1.70 31.93
CA LEU A 679 -3.90 -3.13 31.85
C LEU A 679 -4.02 -3.67 30.43
N LEU A 680 -5.02 -3.24 29.66
CA LEU A 680 -5.12 -3.55 28.23
C LEU A 680 -3.92 -2.99 27.46
N LEU A 681 -3.48 -1.76 27.74
CA LEU A 681 -2.31 -1.16 27.11
C LEU A 681 -1.03 -1.93 27.43
N VAL A 682 -0.82 -2.29 28.70
CA VAL A 682 0.32 -3.12 29.14
C VAL A 682 0.30 -4.47 28.44
N ASP A 683 -0.87 -5.12 28.36
CA ASP A 683 -1.02 -6.40 27.66
C ASP A 683 -0.75 -6.27 26.16
N THR A 684 -1.17 -5.17 25.50
CA THR A 684 -0.85 -4.89 24.10
C THR A 684 0.65 -4.68 23.90
N CYS A 685 1.31 -3.91 24.77
CA CYS A 685 2.76 -3.71 24.69
C CYS A 685 3.53 -5.02 24.89
N ASP A 686 3.12 -5.84 25.86
CA ASP A 686 3.70 -7.16 26.10
C ASP A 686 3.47 -8.11 24.91
N ALA A 687 2.26 -8.14 24.34
CA ALA A 687 1.95 -8.96 23.17
C ALA A 687 2.87 -8.64 21.97
N TYR A 688 3.18 -7.37 21.72
CA TYR A 688 4.14 -6.99 20.68
C TYR A 688 5.58 -7.42 21.01
N ARG A 689 6.02 -7.37 22.27
CA ARG A 689 7.35 -7.83 22.70
C ARG A 689 7.51 -9.36 22.56
N MET A 690 6.43 -10.08 22.80
CA MET A 690 6.37 -11.54 22.62
C MET A 690 6.20 -11.95 21.15
N GLY A 691 5.67 -11.05 20.31
CA GLY A 691 5.27 -11.37 18.94
C GLY A 691 3.97 -12.20 18.88
N ASP A 692 3.11 -12.03 19.88
CA ASP A 692 1.85 -12.78 19.99
C ASP A 692 0.74 -12.13 19.14
N GLY A 693 0.55 -12.68 17.93
CA GLY A 693 -0.47 -12.22 16.99
C GLY A 693 -1.90 -12.43 17.47
N GLU A 694 -2.19 -13.46 18.27
CA GLU A 694 -3.54 -13.71 18.80
C GLU A 694 -3.90 -12.68 19.87
N ARG A 695 -2.98 -12.42 20.80
CA ARG A 695 -3.16 -11.36 21.81
C ARG A 695 -3.30 -10.00 21.15
N CYS A 696 -2.50 -9.70 20.13
CA CYS A 696 -2.60 -8.43 19.39
C CYS A 696 -3.97 -8.27 18.69
N LEU A 697 -4.51 -9.33 18.07
CA LEU A 697 -5.85 -9.33 17.49
C LEU A 697 -6.93 -9.14 18.56
N ARG A 698 -6.88 -9.92 19.62
CA ARG A 698 -7.83 -9.85 20.74
C ARG A 698 -7.86 -8.44 21.33
N ASN A 699 -6.71 -7.85 21.60
CA ASN A 699 -6.62 -6.50 22.15
C ASN A 699 -7.15 -5.45 21.17
N ALA A 700 -7.03 -5.68 19.86
CA ALA A 700 -7.53 -4.75 18.85
C ALA A 700 -9.06 -4.62 18.92
N LYS A 701 -9.76 -5.71 19.25
CA LYS A 701 -11.21 -5.71 19.43
C LYS A 701 -11.64 -4.82 20.61
N PHE A 702 -10.90 -4.87 21.72
CA PHE A 702 -11.15 -3.98 22.87
C PHE A 702 -10.82 -2.53 22.54
N GLU A 703 -9.65 -2.28 21.96
CA GLU A 703 -9.22 -0.93 21.55
C GLU A 703 -10.18 -0.31 20.54
N TRP A 704 -10.79 -1.11 19.66
CA TRP A 704 -11.77 -0.65 18.68
C TRP A 704 -13.02 -0.07 19.35
N MET A 705 -13.50 -0.71 20.42
CA MET A 705 -14.62 -0.20 21.23
C MET A 705 -14.25 1.13 21.90
N TYR A 706 -13.07 1.21 22.51
CA TYR A 706 -12.59 2.45 23.15
C TYR A 706 -12.41 3.59 22.14
N ALA A 707 -11.86 3.31 20.95
CA ALA A 707 -11.73 4.30 19.88
C ALA A 707 -13.12 4.84 19.45
N GLY A 708 -14.14 3.99 19.48
CA GLY A 708 -15.54 4.40 19.27
C GLY A 708 -16.08 5.30 20.36
N ALA A 709 -15.90 4.93 21.62
CA ALA A 709 -16.36 5.69 22.77
C ALA A 709 -15.72 7.09 22.85
N LEU A 710 -14.43 7.20 22.50
CA LEU A 710 -13.66 8.45 22.58
C LEU A 710 -13.76 9.33 21.31
N GLY A 711 -14.52 8.90 20.30
CA GLY A 711 -14.69 9.66 19.05
C GLY A 711 -13.50 9.61 18.09
N HIS A 712 -12.58 8.66 18.26
CA HIS A 712 -11.39 8.50 17.40
C HIS A 712 -11.74 7.78 16.10
N THR A 713 -12.49 8.45 15.22
CA THR A 713 -13.09 7.84 14.02
C THR A 713 -12.08 7.21 13.07
N LYS A 714 -10.93 7.85 12.83
CA LYS A 714 -9.85 7.30 11.98
C LYS A 714 -9.30 6.02 12.58
N TYR A 715 -8.85 6.07 13.84
CA TYR A 715 -8.26 4.92 14.51
C TYR A 715 -9.25 3.75 14.64
N LYS A 716 -10.52 4.05 14.92
CA LYS A 716 -11.62 3.07 14.89
C LYS A 716 -11.75 2.37 13.54
N LEU A 717 -11.73 3.13 12.44
CA LEU A 717 -11.82 2.54 11.09
C LEU A 717 -10.62 1.62 10.81
N TRP A 718 -9.43 1.98 11.28
CA TRP A 718 -8.21 1.20 11.07
C TRP A 718 -8.17 -0.08 11.88
N LEU A 719 -8.55 -0.04 13.15
CA LEU A 719 -8.68 -1.25 13.96
C LEU A 719 -9.74 -2.18 13.37
N TRP A 720 -10.88 -1.64 12.90
CA TRP A 720 -11.88 -2.45 12.21
C TRP A 720 -11.32 -3.14 10.97
N ARG A 721 -10.52 -2.44 10.15
CA ARG A 721 -9.89 -3.03 8.96
C ARG A 721 -8.87 -4.10 9.29
N TYR A 722 -8.03 -3.85 10.29
CA TYR A 722 -7.08 -4.83 10.79
C TYR A 722 -7.78 -6.13 11.21
N ILE A 723 -8.87 -6.01 11.98
CA ILE A 723 -9.70 -7.15 12.38
C ILE A 723 -10.35 -7.81 11.15
N ALA A 724 -10.97 -7.02 10.26
CA ALA A 724 -11.66 -7.51 9.06
C ALA A 724 -10.73 -8.29 8.12
N TYR A 725 -9.48 -7.83 7.94
CA TYR A 725 -8.48 -8.56 7.16
C TYR A 725 -8.25 -9.96 7.71
N ILE A 726 -8.13 -10.08 9.02
CA ILE A 726 -7.83 -11.37 9.68
C ILE A 726 -9.06 -12.28 9.69
N VAL A 727 -10.24 -11.77 10.02
CA VAL A 727 -11.41 -12.62 10.28
C VAL A 727 -12.27 -12.91 9.05
N ALA A 728 -12.16 -12.12 7.98
CA ALA A 728 -13.02 -12.24 6.82
C ALA A 728 -12.29 -12.09 5.48
N ILE A 729 -11.54 -11.01 5.26
CA ILE A 729 -11.13 -10.62 3.89
C ILE A 729 -9.98 -11.47 3.33
N LEU A 730 -9.01 -11.88 4.15
CA LEU A 730 -7.85 -12.66 3.71
C LEU A 730 -8.17 -14.15 3.69
N SER A 731 -7.48 -14.92 2.84
CA SER A 731 -7.52 -16.39 2.92
C SER A 731 -6.91 -16.91 4.23
N PRO A 732 -7.20 -18.15 4.66
CA PRO A 732 -6.65 -18.68 5.91
C PRO A 732 -5.12 -18.57 6.02
N LYS A 733 -4.38 -18.83 4.93
CA LYS A 733 -2.93 -18.63 4.90
C LYS A 733 -2.54 -17.15 5.04
N GLU A 734 -3.12 -16.27 4.21
CA GLU A 734 -2.82 -14.84 4.25
C GLU A 734 -3.16 -14.23 5.62
N SER A 735 -4.29 -14.61 6.22
CA SER A 735 -4.75 -14.17 7.54
C SER A 735 -3.78 -14.59 8.64
N PHE A 736 -3.35 -15.85 8.62
CA PHE A 736 -2.36 -16.37 9.57
C PHE A 736 -1.04 -15.61 9.48
N GLU A 737 -0.49 -15.47 8.27
CA GLU A 737 0.78 -14.75 8.07
C GLU A 737 0.66 -13.26 8.42
N TYR A 738 -0.44 -12.60 8.04
CA TYR A 738 -0.70 -11.18 8.32
C TYR A 738 -0.75 -10.91 9.82
N LYS A 739 -1.39 -11.80 10.59
CA LYS A 739 -1.55 -11.72 12.04
C LYS A 739 -0.24 -11.93 12.79
N TRP A 740 0.59 -12.87 12.34
CA TRP A 740 1.78 -13.30 13.06
C TRP A 740 3.08 -12.55 12.70
N ASN A 741 3.17 -11.92 11.52
CA ASN A 741 4.36 -11.18 11.09
C ASN A 741 4.30 -9.66 11.38
N ILE A 742 3.70 -9.27 12.51
CA ILE A 742 3.49 -7.87 12.92
C ILE A 742 4.69 -7.23 13.66
N CYS A 743 5.78 -7.97 13.82
CA CYS A 743 6.93 -7.55 14.63
C CYS A 743 8.26 -8.04 14.08
N GLN A 744 9.32 -7.31 14.40
CA GLN A 744 10.71 -7.65 14.11
C GLN A 744 11.49 -7.91 15.40
N ASN A 745 12.37 -8.91 15.40
CA ASN A 745 13.28 -9.18 16.50
C ASN A 745 14.71 -8.82 16.10
N LEU A 746 15.27 -7.76 16.67
CA LEU A 746 16.56 -7.23 16.21
C LEU A 746 17.75 -8.04 16.73
N MET A 747 17.61 -8.69 17.89
CA MET A 747 18.72 -9.32 18.61
C MET A 747 18.61 -10.85 18.71
N GLY A 748 17.42 -11.40 18.44
CA GLY A 748 17.06 -12.75 18.84
C GLY A 748 16.69 -12.83 20.32
N GLY A 749 16.08 -13.95 20.73
CA GLY A 749 15.58 -14.19 22.08
C GLY A 749 14.10 -13.86 22.24
N VAL A 750 13.48 -14.47 23.26
CA VAL A 750 12.10 -14.19 23.67
C VAL A 750 12.03 -12.77 24.24
N ASP A 751 10.89 -12.10 24.09
CA ASP A 751 10.65 -10.76 24.65
C ASP A 751 11.54 -9.65 24.05
N GLN A 752 12.12 -9.89 22.86
CA GLN A 752 12.98 -8.95 22.12
C GLN A 752 12.34 -8.41 20.83
N ASN A 753 11.04 -8.66 20.62
CA ASN A 753 10.35 -8.14 19.45
C ASN A 753 9.98 -6.66 19.61
N ILE A 754 9.99 -5.95 18.49
CA ILE A 754 9.48 -4.58 18.36
C ILE A 754 8.44 -4.51 17.23
N PRO A 755 7.48 -3.59 17.29
CA PRO A 755 6.59 -3.33 16.17
C PRO A 755 7.34 -3.04 14.86
N ASN A 756 6.76 -3.42 13.73
CA ASN A 756 7.36 -3.25 12.41
C ASN A 756 7.67 -1.78 12.06
N ASP A 757 6.74 -0.86 12.33
CA ASP A 757 6.93 0.58 12.13
C ASP A 757 8.01 1.16 13.06
N ASN A 758 8.16 0.66 14.28
CA ASN A 758 9.32 1.00 15.13
C ASN A 758 10.65 0.59 14.47
N CYS A 759 10.70 -0.57 13.80
CA CYS A 759 11.89 -0.99 13.05
C CYS A 759 12.23 0.00 11.92
N VAL A 760 11.23 0.45 11.17
CA VAL A 760 11.38 1.48 10.13
C VAL A 760 11.84 2.80 10.74
N GLU A 761 11.21 3.26 11.82
CA GLU A 761 11.58 4.51 12.51
C GLU A 761 13.04 4.48 12.99
N LEU A 762 13.53 3.33 13.48
CA LEU A 762 14.94 3.16 13.84
C LEU A 762 15.87 3.28 12.64
N GLN A 763 15.49 2.79 11.45
CA GLN A 763 16.30 2.99 10.23
C GLN A 763 16.30 4.46 9.82
N ILE A 764 15.14 5.11 9.84
CA ILE A 764 14.99 6.54 9.52
C ILE A 764 15.83 7.39 10.47
N LYS A 765 15.82 7.11 11.78
CA LYS A 765 16.65 7.80 12.77
C LYS A 765 18.14 7.66 12.47
N LYS A 766 18.60 6.48 12.04
CA LYS A 766 20.01 6.28 11.64
C LYS A 766 20.38 7.12 10.42
N ILE A 767 19.54 7.08 9.37
CA ILE A 767 19.72 7.88 8.14
C ILE A 767 19.75 9.37 8.49
N LYS A 768 18.76 9.85 9.26
CA LYS A 768 18.68 11.26 9.68
C LYS A 768 19.89 11.70 10.51
N SER A 769 20.36 10.86 11.45
CA SER A 769 21.54 11.16 12.26
C SER A 769 22.79 11.36 11.40
N GLN A 770 23.03 10.46 10.45
CA GLN A 770 24.18 10.57 9.53
C GLN A 770 24.02 11.75 8.57
N LEU A 771 22.84 11.96 7.98
CA LEU A 771 22.56 13.13 7.13
C LEU A 771 22.77 14.45 7.88
N ASN A 772 22.41 14.51 9.16
CA ASN A 772 22.56 15.71 9.97
C ASN A 772 24.01 16.17 10.10
N THR A 773 24.99 15.26 10.00
CA THR A 773 26.43 15.60 9.99
C THR A 773 26.84 16.46 8.77
N GLN A 774 26.04 16.44 7.69
CA GLN A 774 26.33 17.17 6.45
C GLN A 774 25.84 18.63 6.46
N GLY A 775 25.21 19.10 7.54
CA GLY A 775 24.75 20.48 7.66
C GLY A 775 23.75 20.87 6.57
N SER A 776 24.03 21.92 5.81
CA SER A 776 23.18 22.39 4.69
C SER A 776 23.34 21.59 3.40
N ASN A 777 24.35 20.70 3.31
CA ASN A 777 24.66 19.95 2.09
C ASN A 777 23.83 18.67 1.93
N LYS A 778 22.83 18.45 2.80
CA LYS A 778 21.90 17.33 2.70
C LYS A 778 21.23 17.30 1.33
N SER A 779 21.29 16.16 0.67
CA SER A 779 20.67 15.91 -0.63
C SER A 779 20.02 14.53 -0.66
N PHE A 780 19.15 14.30 -1.65
CA PHE A 780 18.60 12.98 -1.89
C PHE A 780 19.70 11.96 -2.20
N ASN A 781 20.71 12.32 -3.01
CA ASN A 781 21.82 11.43 -3.35
C ASN A 781 22.60 10.99 -2.10
N SER A 782 22.93 11.92 -1.21
CA SER A 782 23.59 11.58 0.05
C SER A 782 22.72 10.68 0.94
N ALA A 783 21.40 10.87 0.95
CA ALA A 783 20.49 10.03 1.73
C ALA A 783 20.39 8.62 1.14
N LYS A 784 20.42 8.52 -0.20
CA LYS A 784 20.43 7.28 -0.94
C LYS A 784 21.72 6.50 -0.70
N GLU A 785 22.88 7.16 -0.79
CA GLU A 785 24.18 6.56 -0.46
C GLU A 785 24.21 6.02 0.97
N LEU A 786 23.73 6.77 1.96
CA LEU A 786 23.63 6.28 3.35
C LEU A 786 22.67 5.09 3.49
N THR A 787 21.58 5.09 2.73
CA THR A 787 20.63 3.96 2.71
C THR A 787 21.27 2.71 2.11
N ASP A 788 22.02 2.87 1.02
CA ASP A 788 22.80 1.81 0.36
C ASP A 788 23.99 1.34 1.22
N GLU A 789 24.63 2.23 1.97
CA GLU A 789 25.66 1.88 2.94
C GLU A 789 25.10 1.04 4.09
N LEU A 790 23.92 1.40 4.63
CA LEU A 790 23.25 0.57 5.63
C LEU A 790 22.89 -0.81 5.07
N TYR A 791 22.63 -0.90 3.76
CA TYR A 791 22.49 -2.16 3.04
C TYR A 791 23.84 -2.92 2.95
N HIS A 792 24.94 -2.24 2.64
CA HIS A 792 26.28 -2.84 2.51
C HIS A 792 26.95 -3.20 3.86
N LEU A 793 26.72 -2.44 4.93
CA LEU A 793 27.18 -2.76 6.30
C LEU A 793 26.56 -4.05 6.80
N LYS A 794 25.27 -4.29 6.50
CA LYS A 794 24.62 -5.58 6.75
C LYS A 794 25.25 -6.73 5.97
N LYS A 795 25.83 -6.47 4.80
CA LYS A 795 26.52 -7.46 3.95
C LYS A 795 27.98 -7.74 4.38
N ARG A 796 28.64 -6.79 5.04
CA ARG A 796 30.04 -6.92 5.51
C ARG A 796 30.15 -7.68 6.84
N TYR A 797 29.13 -7.62 7.68
CA TYR A 797 29.05 -8.28 9.00
C TYR A 797 28.62 -9.75 9.13
N ARG A 798 27.78 -10.34 8.28
CA ARG A 798 28.11 -10.49 6.87
C ARG A 798 29.43 -11.32 6.83
N VAL A 799 30.36 -11.17 5.89
CA VAL A 799 31.42 -12.17 5.48
C VAL A 799 32.33 -12.81 6.56
N CYS A 800 32.36 -12.34 7.81
CA CYS A 800 33.41 -12.69 8.76
C CYS A 800 33.13 -13.84 9.75
N VAL A 801 31.96 -14.50 9.75
CA VAL A 801 31.52 -15.27 10.93
C VAL A 801 31.41 -16.80 10.81
N GLU A 802 31.02 -17.43 9.69
CA GLU A 802 30.84 -18.90 9.69
C GLU A 802 31.33 -19.57 8.41
N GLY A 803 32.31 -20.47 8.59
CA GLY A 803 32.44 -21.65 7.75
C GLY A 803 31.39 -22.67 8.16
N ASN A 804 30.69 -23.19 7.15
CA ASN A 804 29.71 -24.31 7.15
C ASN A 804 28.28 -24.00 7.65
N VAL A 805 27.46 -23.32 6.84
CA VAL A 805 26.02 -23.63 6.59
C VAL A 805 25.66 -23.14 5.17
N ALA A 806 24.74 -23.82 4.49
CA ALA A 806 24.41 -23.67 3.07
C ALA A 806 23.60 -22.41 2.72
N ASP A 807 24.04 -21.73 1.64
CA ASP A 807 23.45 -20.55 0.99
C ASP A 807 21.91 -20.62 0.83
N VAL A 808 21.17 -19.76 1.53
CA VAL A 808 19.74 -19.51 1.27
C VAL A 808 19.55 -18.21 0.47
N ASP A 809 19.31 -18.37 -0.84
CA ASP A 809 19.06 -17.29 -1.81
C ASP A 809 17.68 -16.62 -1.60
N LEU A 810 17.66 -15.36 -1.16
CA LEU A 810 16.50 -14.46 -1.27
C LEU A 810 16.54 -13.77 -2.65
N HIS A 811 15.68 -14.18 -3.59
CA HIS A 811 15.64 -13.56 -4.93
C HIS A 811 14.35 -12.79 -5.22
N PHE A 812 14.50 -11.47 -5.09
CA PHE A 812 13.67 -10.39 -5.63
C PHE A 812 13.48 -10.53 -7.15
N THR A 813 12.27 -10.33 -7.65
CA THR A 813 11.93 -10.57 -9.06
C THR A 813 12.56 -9.57 -10.04
N ARG A 814 13.10 -8.42 -9.61
CA ARG A 814 13.90 -7.51 -10.45
C ARG A 814 14.91 -6.64 -9.68
N LEU A 815 16.07 -7.19 -9.29
CA LEU A 815 17.33 -6.42 -9.16
C LEU A 815 18.52 -7.34 -9.55
N PRO A 816 19.51 -6.88 -10.34
CA PRO A 816 20.62 -7.70 -10.78
C PRO A 816 21.52 -8.12 -9.60
N THR A 817 21.75 -9.43 -9.50
CA THR A 817 22.97 -10.11 -9.01
C THR A 817 23.81 -9.42 -7.94
N TYR A 818 23.80 -9.96 -6.72
CA TYR A 818 24.94 -10.57 -6.00
C TYR A 818 24.62 -10.62 -4.49
N TRP A 819 24.21 -11.79 -4.00
CA TRP A 819 23.98 -12.06 -2.57
C TRP A 819 24.91 -13.19 -2.11
N VAL A 820 25.56 -13.02 -0.96
CA VAL A 820 26.21 -14.08 -0.18
C VAL A 820 25.92 -13.82 1.30
N GLU A 821 25.68 -14.92 2.00
CA GLU A 821 25.10 -15.10 3.33
C GLU A 821 26.15 -15.13 4.45
N ILE A 822 25.83 -14.66 5.66
CA ILE A 822 26.60 -14.95 6.88
C ILE A 822 25.92 -14.58 8.24
N VAL A 823 26.47 -15.18 9.28
CA VAL A 823 26.09 -15.25 10.70
C VAL A 823 26.83 -14.18 11.53
N ASP A 824 26.58 -14.05 12.84
CA ASP A 824 27.12 -13.02 13.75
C ASP A 824 28.03 -13.63 14.86
N ARG A 825 29.32 -13.26 14.93
CA ARG A 825 30.25 -13.57 16.02
C ARG A 825 30.80 -12.25 16.53
N THR A 826 30.17 -11.71 17.57
CA THR A 826 30.82 -10.78 18.49
C THR A 826 30.45 -11.11 19.94
N GLU A 827 31.11 -12.13 20.49
CA GLU A 827 31.50 -12.13 21.90
C GLU A 827 32.52 -11.01 22.12
N LEU A 828 32.07 -9.78 22.43
CA LEU A 828 32.93 -8.75 23.03
C LEU A 828 32.12 -7.61 23.67
N ALA A 829 31.20 -7.97 24.57
CA ALA A 829 30.64 -7.04 25.56
C ALA A 829 29.97 -7.78 26.72
N ARG A 830 30.73 -8.67 27.40
CA ARG A 830 30.35 -9.16 28.74
C ARG A 830 31.45 -8.81 29.73
N ARG A 831 31.28 -7.71 30.46
CA ARG A 831 31.61 -7.66 31.90
C ARG A 831 30.56 -6.82 32.65
N PRO A 832 30.07 -7.31 33.80
CA PRO A 832 29.05 -6.65 34.61
C PRO A 832 29.63 -5.46 35.39
N ARG A 833 28.84 -4.40 35.52
CA ARG A 833 29.10 -3.31 36.47
C ARG A 833 28.80 -3.82 37.88
N GLU A 834 29.82 -4.18 38.62
CA GLU A 834 29.78 -4.12 40.09
C GLU A 834 31.04 -3.44 40.63
N LYS A 835 30.78 -2.46 41.50
CA LYS A 835 31.61 -1.87 42.57
C LYS A 835 32.89 -1.14 42.16
N GLY A 836 32.94 0.12 42.60
CA GLY A 836 33.93 1.12 42.20
C GLY A 836 35.30 0.94 42.81
N VAL A 837 36.28 1.49 42.09
CA VAL A 837 37.54 2.03 42.61
C VAL A 837 37.93 3.17 41.65
N PHE A 838 38.18 4.36 42.20
CA PHE A 838 38.74 5.51 41.49
C PHE A 838 40.19 5.21 41.09
N ILE A 839 40.56 5.45 39.83
CA ILE A 839 41.96 5.74 39.46
C ILE A 839 41.97 6.89 38.44
N GLN A 840 42.55 8.00 38.89
CA GLN A 840 42.90 9.20 38.16
C GLN A 840 44.12 8.90 37.28
N VAL A 841 44.07 9.24 35.99
CA VAL A 841 45.27 9.34 35.15
C VAL A 841 45.15 10.60 34.29
N GLU A 842 46.01 11.56 34.61
CA GLU A 842 46.28 12.79 33.87
C GLU A 842 46.94 12.46 32.51
N LEU A 843 46.58 13.22 31.48
CA LEU A 843 47.35 13.29 30.24
C LEU A 843 47.99 14.68 30.16
N GLN A 844 49.31 14.71 30.30
CA GLN A 844 50.15 15.82 29.86
C GLN A 844 50.29 15.78 28.33
N GLU A 845 50.10 16.98 27.76
CA GLU A 845 50.42 17.49 26.40
C GLU A 845 49.97 16.70 25.16
#